data_AF-A0A4R0RUP5-F1
#
_entry.id   AF-A0A4R0RUP5-F1
#
_cell.length_a   1.000
_cell.length_b   1.000
_cell.length_c   1.000
_cell.angle_alpha   90.00
_cell.angle_beta   90.00
_cell.angle_gamma   90.00
#
_symmetry.space_group_name_H-M   'P 1'
#
loop_
_entity.id
_entity.type
_entity.pdbx_description
1 polymer ?
#
loop_
_entity_poly.entity_id
_entity_poly.type
_entity_poly.pdbx_seq_one_letter_code
_entity_poly.pdbx_strand_id
1 'polypeptide(L)'
;MSRAQRKARRRTTRLFVPVDASQTEHVPNWLLFNRYFDPTSHSSRILSYRHWLAQCHSMMFAKGTRFVPAKASDVPGPNTYDVEETEFDAYKRGAFLENAGRFMKEKLVEAPKPTGRKTPDPSRDPKSSRPPTKSSSADRCAVLQRKLEDMERVHQETRKSHQAEVERLKHELNSAQKSKQERTERFEKLKKQSDLMESRVQELKKQYDKEHTELKELRTKVRAAEHEKTQLATKQEEVGEARKALQALESRRRDELKERDRKILDLEKANAAEKKKRELLEARLSEMKDKVDAQTQQALDRAGRLEQEVRDVTATASRASASLKTGQDRASEVERDLLMQLEQHRQMLSRVAEEYARLASSTVAKATHERVKLDLIASQLLVSRLDRKLASTEGQVQDLAQLVRQGRDDNQILREHLSDAESTTQIYSAALKSALGERNEAPSRDRALYEDFAFLRLDIVQEKLSVQRALSFDTSLWSSLYRQRHDSLLLHSSFLIKHLDNNDRNLHKQAELLSTAQTKATLLHKSVSTLQAERDTLQKQLSNSIANVAEANGRLDVLKKERQDAETRLKVELGKIEQSLTQEKEANRRLAGTVQRGKHAEEALQSEIEELTATLSEAESYQDAYNHLLEEVGALIQRNALAEEETQRLSRFNAEILGHNNPAQRVVYLDRIRRELHETKQQLLTMQRDRDAAVDVNEDLRHELQLYKVGRLPLGDQNVNAASVNVGHGGEDILQYLPEDGQYRDGDLTLEDIS
;
A
#
# COMPACT_ATOMS: atom_id res chain seq x y z
N MET A 1 -10.80 40.54 -58.85
CA MET A 1 -9.86 41.64 -59.19
C MET A 1 -8.86 41.76 -58.04
N SER A 2 -7.60 41.36 -58.24
CA SER A 2 -6.43 42.20 -58.58
C SER A 2 -5.78 42.82 -57.32
N ARG A 3 -4.65 42.29 -56.81
CA ARG A 3 -3.25 42.43 -57.26
C ARG A 3 -2.67 43.86 -57.13
N ALA A 4 -1.39 43.87 -56.68
CA ALA A 4 -0.36 44.90 -56.86
C ALA A 4 -0.41 46.12 -55.89
N GLN A 5 0.71 46.71 -55.43
CA GLN A 5 2.13 46.32 -55.47
C GLN A 5 3.00 47.23 -54.54
N ARG A 6 4.22 46.77 -54.20
CA ARG A 6 5.43 47.56 -53.82
C ARG A 6 5.44 48.26 -52.43
N LYS A 7 6.59 48.58 -51.81
CA LYS A 7 8.01 48.10 -51.86
C LYS A 7 8.87 48.97 -50.90
N ALA A 8 9.54 48.42 -49.88
CA ALA A 8 10.83 48.98 -49.38
C ALA A 8 11.54 48.16 -48.28
N ARG A 9 12.88 48.03 -48.45
CA ARG A 9 13.96 47.96 -47.43
C ARG A 9 13.98 46.81 -46.40
N ARG A 10 14.71 45.77 -46.80
CA ARG A 10 15.41 44.80 -45.94
C ARG A 10 16.38 45.50 -44.97
N ARG A 11 16.47 45.02 -43.72
CA ARG A 11 17.69 45.06 -42.89
C ARG A 11 18.03 43.63 -42.47
N THR A 12 19.10 43.08 -43.02
CA THR A 12 19.65 41.77 -42.63
C THR A 12 20.90 42.00 -41.79
N THR A 13 20.85 41.63 -40.52
CA THR A 13 21.99 41.69 -39.61
C THR A 13 22.94 40.54 -39.91
N ARG A 14 24.06 40.81 -40.61
CA ARG A 14 25.20 39.89 -40.64
C ARG A 14 26.04 40.12 -39.39
N LEU A 15 26.24 39.09 -38.58
CA LEU A 15 27.27 39.11 -37.55
C LEU A 15 28.65 38.88 -38.20
N PHE A 16 29.62 39.63 -37.70
CA PHE A 16 31.01 39.65 -38.14
C PHE A 16 31.74 38.39 -37.63
N VAL A 17 32.60 37.82 -38.47
CA VAL A 17 33.70 36.94 -38.04
C VAL A 17 34.99 37.69 -38.36
N PRO A 18 35.86 37.99 -37.38
CA PRO A 18 37.16 38.56 -37.66
C PRO A 18 38.10 37.50 -38.24
N VAL A 19 38.79 37.86 -39.31
CA VAL A 19 39.94 37.13 -39.85
C VAL A 19 41.18 37.81 -39.29
N ASP A 20 41.90 37.15 -38.40
CA ASP A 20 43.25 37.56 -38.04
C ASP A 20 44.26 36.81 -38.91
N ALA A 21 44.90 37.55 -39.80
CA ALA A 21 46.07 37.12 -40.52
C ALA A 21 47.32 37.64 -39.80
N SER A 22 48.13 36.74 -39.24
CA SER A 22 49.49 37.06 -38.79
C SER A 22 50.50 36.27 -39.61
N GLN A 23 51.44 37.00 -40.20
CA GLN A 23 52.52 36.49 -41.02
C GLN A 23 53.54 35.75 -40.15
N THR A 24 54.09 34.65 -40.65
CA THR A 24 55.44 34.19 -40.26
C THR A 24 56.17 33.67 -41.49
N GLU A 25 57.34 34.24 -41.77
CA GLU A 25 58.13 34.02 -42.97
C GLU A 25 59.01 32.76 -42.89
N HIS A 26 59.52 32.32 -44.05
CA HIS A 26 60.54 31.29 -44.15
C HIS A 26 61.91 31.76 -43.61
N VAL A 27 62.56 30.92 -42.79
CA VAL A 27 64.00 30.64 -42.91
C VAL A 27 64.27 29.15 -42.60
N PRO A 28 64.96 28.38 -43.47
CA PRO A 28 65.42 27.04 -43.15
C PRO A 28 66.77 27.07 -42.45
N ASN A 29 66.97 26.25 -41.41
CA ASN A 29 68.27 26.16 -40.74
C ASN A 29 68.83 24.73 -40.77
N TRP A 30 69.78 24.51 -41.69
CA TRP A 30 70.77 23.45 -41.57
C TRP A 30 71.77 23.84 -40.47
N LEU A 31 72.20 22.89 -39.62
CA LEU A 31 73.63 22.56 -39.37
C LEU A 31 73.82 21.68 -38.11
N LEU A 32 74.70 20.68 -38.28
CA LEU A 32 75.62 20.13 -37.26
C LEU A 32 75.05 19.48 -35.98
N PHE A 33 74.59 18.23 -36.11
CA PHE A 33 74.62 17.27 -35.00
C PHE A 33 76.05 16.69 -34.86
N ASN A 34 76.88 17.31 -34.00
CA ASN A 34 78.23 16.82 -33.73
C ASN A 34 78.18 15.57 -32.84
N ARG A 35 78.28 14.37 -33.44
CA ARG A 35 78.55 13.13 -32.70
C ARG A 35 80.01 13.11 -32.26
N TYR A 36 80.28 13.49 -31.01
CA TYR A 36 81.49 13.01 -30.35
C TYR A 36 81.22 11.69 -29.63
N PHE A 37 82.06 10.73 -29.97
CA PHE A 37 82.20 9.42 -29.36
C PHE A 37 82.62 9.57 -27.89
N ASP A 38 81.99 8.82 -26.98
CA ASP A 38 82.56 8.59 -25.64
C ASP A 38 82.38 7.11 -25.25
N PRO A 39 83.43 6.27 -25.39
CA PRO A 39 83.30 4.81 -25.31
C PRO A 39 83.88 4.20 -24.02
N THR A 40 83.55 4.70 -22.82
CA THR A 40 84.11 4.16 -21.55
C THR A 40 83.14 3.95 -20.39
N SER A 41 82.19 2.99 -20.52
CA SER A 41 81.67 2.25 -19.34
C SER A 41 81.00 0.92 -19.67
N HIS A 42 81.76 -0.04 -20.23
CA HIS A 42 81.37 -1.45 -20.21
C HIS A 42 81.79 -2.10 -18.89
N SER A 43 80.89 -2.16 -17.90
CA SER A 43 80.78 -3.27 -16.93
C SER A 43 79.64 -3.04 -15.94
N SER A 44 78.47 -3.66 -16.18
CA SER A 44 77.46 -4.09 -15.18
C SER A 44 76.14 -4.51 -15.85
N ARG A 45 76.17 -5.55 -16.70
CA ARG A 45 74.97 -6.25 -17.20
C ARG A 45 75.22 -7.76 -17.35
N ILE A 46 75.26 -8.45 -16.22
CA ILE A 46 75.03 -9.91 -16.12
C ILE A 46 74.04 -10.11 -14.97
N LEU A 47 73.16 -11.12 -15.07
CA LEU A 47 72.04 -11.45 -14.18
C LEU A 47 70.72 -10.65 -14.38
N SER A 48 70.02 -10.91 -15.49
CA SER A 48 68.57 -11.21 -15.44
C SER A 48 68.10 -11.81 -16.77
N TYR A 49 68.21 -13.13 -16.91
CA TYR A 49 67.62 -13.89 -18.03
C TYR A 49 67.15 -15.25 -17.53
N ARG A 50 66.11 -15.26 -16.68
CA ARG A 50 65.54 -16.53 -16.16
C ARG A 50 64.08 -16.47 -15.69
N HIS A 51 63.18 -15.81 -16.44
CA HIS A 51 61.74 -16.04 -16.30
C HIS A 51 60.92 -15.71 -17.56
N TRP A 52 60.97 -16.59 -18.56
CA TRP A 52 59.96 -16.61 -19.64
C TRP A 52 59.78 -18.04 -20.17
N LEU A 53 59.08 -18.88 -19.40
CA LEU A 53 58.51 -20.18 -19.82
C LEU A 53 57.65 -20.75 -18.66
N ALA A 54 56.38 -20.32 -18.59
CA ALA A 54 55.39 -20.88 -17.66
C ALA A 54 53.96 -20.59 -18.14
N GLN A 55 53.63 -21.01 -19.36
CA GLN A 55 52.28 -20.89 -19.94
C GLN A 55 51.72 -22.28 -20.27
N CYS A 56 51.17 -22.96 -19.26
CA CYS A 56 50.16 -24.02 -19.43
C CYS A 56 49.67 -24.59 -18.08
N HIS A 57 48.37 -24.94 -18.02
CA HIS A 57 47.72 -25.86 -17.08
C HIS A 57 47.77 -25.58 -15.56
N SER A 58 46.61 -25.24 -14.96
CA SER A 58 45.75 -26.22 -14.26
C SER A 58 44.76 -25.58 -13.27
N MET A 59 43.50 -26.02 -13.30
CA MET A 59 42.44 -25.88 -12.26
C MET A 59 41.98 -24.43 -11.91
N MET A 60 40.70 -24.17 -11.63
CA MET A 60 39.68 -25.03 -11.01
C MET A 60 38.33 -25.08 -11.74
N PHE A 61 37.66 -26.23 -11.59
CA PHE A 61 36.22 -26.41 -11.83
C PHE A 61 35.38 -25.75 -10.72
N ALA A 62 34.20 -25.24 -11.07
CA ALA A 62 33.04 -25.22 -10.18
C ALA A 62 31.85 -25.90 -10.86
N LYS A 63 31.35 -26.98 -10.27
CA LYS A 63 30.15 -27.72 -10.73
C LYS A 63 28.89 -27.00 -10.25
N GLY A 64 27.83 -26.96 -11.06
CA GLY A 64 26.60 -26.27 -10.69
C GLY A 64 25.40 -26.51 -11.60
N THR A 65 25.09 -27.77 -11.94
CA THR A 65 23.75 -28.11 -12.47
C THR A 65 22.71 -27.98 -11.36
N ARG A 66 21.51 -27.43 -11.67
CA ARG A 66 20.21 -27.90 -11.14
C ARG A 66 18.99 -27.10 -11.66
N PHE A 67 18.08 -27.87 -12.27
CA PHE A 67 16.64 -27.63 -12.48
C PHE A 67 16.13 -26.54 -13.45
N VAL A 68 15.41 -27.05 -14.46
CA VAL A 68 14.24 -26.39 -15.07
C VAL A 68 12.99 -26.94 -14.37
N PRO A 69 12.13 -26.08 -13.83
CA PRO A 69 10.71 -26.40 -13.60
C PRO A 69 9.79 -25.26 -14.12
N ALA A 70 8.55 -25.49 -14.54
CA ALA A 70 7.88 -26.70 -15.01
C ALA A 70 6.70 -26.23 -15.90
N LYS A 71 6.26 -27.03 -16.87
CA LYS A 71 4.99 -26.77 -17.56
C LYS A 71 3.84 -27.16 -16.64
N ALA A 72 3.04 -26.20 -16.20
CA ALA A 72 1.68 -26.48 -15.76
C ALA A 72 0.79 -26.51 -17.00
N SER A 73 -0.21 -27.36 -17.17
CA SER A 73 -0.64 -28.60 -16.53
C SER A 73 -1.88 -28.97 -17.34
N ASP A 74 -1.77 -29.96 -18.23
CA ASP A 74 -2.84 -30.33 -19.16
C ASP A 74 -3.86 -31.22 -18.45
N VAL A 75 -4.49 -30.65 -17.41
CA VAL A 75 -5.44 -31.32 -16.51
C VAL A 75 -6.71 -30.48 -16.50
N PRO A 76 -7.83 -30.98 -17.07
CA PRO A 76 -9.10 -30.27 -16.99
C PRO A 76 -9.52 -30.14 -15.51
N GLY A 77 -9.91 -28.93 -15.13
CA GLY A 77 -10.39 -28.65 -13.77
C GLY A 77 -11.70 -29.39 -13.47
N PRO A 78 -12.07 -29.54 -12.19
CA PRO A 78 -13.30 -30.23 -11.79
C PRO A 78 -14.53 -29.36 -12.08
N ASN A 79 -14.91 -29.31 -13.36
CA ASN A 79 -16.19 -28.84 -13.92
C ASN A 79 -16.29 -29.11 -15.45
N THR A 80 -15.35 -29.85 -16.07
CA THR A 80 -15.33 -30.11 -17.53
C THR A 80 -15.98 -31.44 -17.94
N TYR A 81 -16.89 -31.96 -17.11
CA TYR A 81 -17.80 -33.03 -17.53
C TYR A 81 -19.13 -32.40 -17.95
N ASP A 82 -19.24 -32.05 -19.23
CA ASP A 82 -20.54 -32.09 -19.89
C ASP A 82 -21.00 -33.55 -19.85
N VAL A 83 -22.09 -33.80 -19.11
CA VAL A 83 -22.85 -35.04 -19.25
C VAL A 83 -24.02 -34.70 -20.16
N GLU A 84 -23.82 -34.92 -21.46
CA GLU A 84 -24.92 -34.97 -22.41
C GLU A 84 -25.95 -36.04 -22.00
N GLU A 85 -27.15 -35.83 -22.51
CA GLU A 85 -28.35 -36.60 -22.22
C GLU A 85 -28.14 -38.12 -22.28
N THR A 86 -28.72 -38.84 -21.32
CA THR A 86 -29.11 -40.23 -21.55
C THR A 86 -30.45 -40.52 -20.86
N GLU A 87 -31.45 -40.76 -21.69
CA GLU A 87 -32.73 -41.33 -21.29
C GLU A 87 -32.55 -42.77 -20.76
N PHE A 88 -33.62 -43.30 -20.15
CA PHE A 88 -33.76 -44.67 -19.62
C PHE A 88 -32.96 -45.02 -18.36
N ASP A 89 -33.65 -45.18 -17.22
CA ASP A 89 -34.20 -46.52 -16.94
C ASP A 89 -35.45 -46.47 -16.03
N ALA A 90 -36.42 -47.32 -16.33
CA ALA A 90 -37.71 -47.41 -15.67
C ALA A 90 -37.74 -48.55 -14.64
N TYR A 91 -36.97 -48.42 -13.55
CA TYR A 91 -36.92 -49.47 -12.53
C TYR A 91 -37.02 -48.99 -11.07
N LYS A 92 -38.27 -48.71 -10.63
CA LYS A 92 -38.75 -49.08 -9.27
C LYS A 92 -40.27 -49.00 -9.14
N ARG A 93 -40.96 -50.03 -9.64
CA ARG A 93 -42.22 -50.46 -9.04
C ARG A 93 -41.89 -50.99 -7.63
N GLY A 94 -42.42 -50.36 -6.59
CA GLY A 94 -42.18 -50.74 -5.20
C GLY A 94 -43.34 -50.33 -4.32
N ALA A 95 -44.33 -51.22 -4.19
CA ALA A 95 -45.51 -50.97 -3.37
C ALA A 95 -45.15 -50.92 -1.88
N PHE A 96 -45.66 -49.90 -1.18
CA PHE A 96 -45.76 -49.90 0.29
C PHE A 96 -47.23 -49.78 0.69
N LEU A 97 -47.89 -50.94 0.75
CA LEU A 97 -49.12 -51.14 1.51
C LEU A 97 -48.72 -51.58 2.92
N GLU A 98 -48.78 -50.66 3.87
CA GLU A 98 -48.65 -51.02 5.29
C GLU A 98 -49.99 -51.55 5.82
N ASN A 99 -50.18 -52.87 5.72
CA ASN A 99 -51.29 -53.55 6.37
C ASN A 99 -50.91 -55.01 6.72
N ALA A 100 -51.04 -55.35 8.01
CA ALA A 100 -50.82 -56.66 8.62
C ALA A 100 -49.39 -57.25 8.53
N GLY A 101 -48.90 -58.03 9.51
CA GLY A 101 -49.49 -58.45 10.77
C GLY A 101 -48.88 -59.78 11.25
N ARG A 102 -48.67 -59.94 12.57
CA ARG A 102 -48.21 -61.12 13.32
C ARG A 102 -48.37 -60.78 14.81
N PHE A 103 -49.10 -61.46 15.69
CA PHE A 103 -49.97 -62.64 15.65
C PHE A 103 -51.23 -62.32 16.51
N MET A 104 -52.26 -63.14 16.80
CA MET A 104 -52.50 -64.60 16.70
C MET A 104 -53.95 -64.91 16.22
N LYS A 105 -54.18 -66.18 15.88
CA LYS A 105 -55.48 -66.88 15.77
C LYS A 105 -55.85 -67.50 17.14
N GLU A 106 -57.05 -67.99 17.48
CA GLU A 106 -58.28 -68.32 16.73
C GLU A 106 -59.51 -68.48 17.68
N LYS A 107 -60.71 -68.53 17.08
CA LYS A 107 -61.94 -69.27 17.50
C LYS A 107 -62.96 -68.71 18.52
N LEU A 108 -64.03 -68.14 17.92
CA LEU A 108 -65.41 -68.67 17.88
C LEU A 108 -66.44 -68.43 19.04
N VAL A 109 -67.63 -68.02 18.57
CA VAL A 109 -69.02 -68.24 19.09
C VAL A 109 -69.71 -67.15 19.96
N GLU A 110 -70.84 -66.70 19.42
CA GLU A 110 -72.09 -66.13 19.97
C GLU A 110 -72.16 -65.13 21.15
N ALA A 111 -72.66 -63.94 20.79
CA ALA A 111 -73.72 -63.19 21.50
C ALA A 111 -73.38 -62.58 22.90
N PRO A 112 -74.33 -61.93 23.62
CA PRO A 112 -74.34 -60.47 23.68
C PRO A 112 -74.03 -59.84 25.05
N LYS A 113 -73.79 -58.52 25.04
CA LYS A 113 -73.70 -57.61 26.20
C LYS A 113 -74.92 -57.70 27.16
N PRO A 114 -74.86 -57.16 28.40
CA PRO A 114 -73.71 -56.81 29.25
C PRO A 114 -73.81 -57.33 30.70
N THR A 115 -72.83 -56.97 31.53
CA THR A 115 -72.65 -57.39 32.93
C THR A 115 -73.67 -56.81 33.92
N GLY A 116 -74.23 -57.68 34.78
CA GLY A 116 -74.91 -57.30 36.02
C GLY A 116 -74.47 -58.21 37.19
N ARG A 117 -73.74 -57.67 38.17
CA ARG A 117 -73.39 -58.40 39.40
C ARG A 117 -74.45 -58.20 40.48
N LYS A 118 -75.03 -59.29 40.99
CA LYS A 118 -75.54 -59.41 42.36
C LYS A 118 -75.30 -60.83 42.89
N THR A 119 -74.61 -60.91 44.02
CA THR A 119 -74.79 -61.95 45.04
C THR A 119 -75.64 -61.34 46.18
N PRO A 120 -76.02 -62.06 47.25
CA PRO A 120 -75.92 -63.50 47.53
C PRO A 120 -77.27 -64.16 47.87
N ASP A 121 -77.27 -65.49 48.06
CA ASP A 121 -78.14 -66.21 49.02
C ASP A 121 -77.49 -67.59 49.36
N PRO A 122 -77.92 -68.36 50.40
CA PRO A 122 -76.95 -68.81 51.39
C PRO A 122 -76.78 -70.33 51.56
N SER A 123 -75.83 -70.64 52.44
CA SER A 123 -75.35 -71.91 52.97
C SER A 123 -76.36 -73.06 53.24
N ARG A 124 -75.90 -74.26 52.86
CA ARG A 124 -76.01 -75.58 53.53
C ARG A 124 -74.62 -76.22 53.39
N ASP A 125 -74.04 -77.07 54.24
CA ASP A 125 -74.35 -77.80 55.50
C ASP A 125 -72.97 -78.44 55.96
N PRO A 126 -72.82 -79.40 56.91
CA PRO A 126 -73.30 -79.57 58.30
C PRO A 126 -72.16 -80.02 59.29
N LYS A 127 -72.53 -80.61 60.47
CA LYS A 127 -71.75 -81.42 61.48
C LYS A 127 -71.39 -80.68 62.80
N SER A 128 -71.38 -81.27 64.02
CA SER A 128 -71.38 -82.69 64.49
C SER A 128 -71.91 -82.88 65.95
N SER A 129 -72.22 -84.16 66.32
CA SER A 129 -72.30 -84.82 67.66
C SER A 129 -73.46 -84.47 68.64
N ARG A 130 -74.39 -85.37 69.09
CA ARG A 130 -74.40 -86.71 69.79
C ARG A 130 -73.91 -86.68 71.27
N PRO A 131 -74.34 -87.58 72.21
CA PRO A 131 -75.39 -88.65 72.23
C PRO A 131 -76.24 -88.67 73.58
N PRO A 132 -76.66 -89.79 74.25
CA PRO A 132 -77.79 -90.72 73.98
C PRO A 132 -78.74 -91.07 75.18
N THR A 133 -79.54 -92.17 75.02
CA THR A 133 -79.99 -93.22 75.99
C THR A 133 -81.36 -93.23 76.74
N LYS A 134 -82.31 -94.01 76.19
CA LYS A 134 -83.01 -95.24 76.71
C LYS A 134 -83.79 -95.32 78.06
N SER A 135 -84.78 -96.23 78.05
CA SER A 135 -85.43 -96.94 79.19
C SER A 135 -86.54 -96.18 79.95
N SER A 136 -87.51 -96.79 80.65
CA SER A 136 -88.16 -98.12 80.61
C SER A 136 -89.57 -98.00 81.26
N SER A 137 -90.45 -98.97 81.08
CA SER A 137 -91.80 -99.01 81.68
C SER A 137 -91.80 -99.47 83.15
N ALA A 138 -92.37 -98.67 84.06
CA ALA A 138 -93.01 -99.14 85.31
C ALA A 138 -93.91 -98.09 86.00
N ASP A 139 -93.44 -96.86 86.25
CA ASP A 139 -94.04 -95.95 87.26
C ASP A 139 -95.03 -94.92 86.69
N ARG A 140 -96.16 -95.40 86.13
CA ARG A 140 -97.05 -94.59 85.27
C ARG A 140 -97.88 -93.49 85.96
N CYS A 141 -97.87 -93.36 87.29
CA CYS A 141 -98.69 -92.38 88.02
C CYS A 141 -97.93 -91.19 88.64
N ALA A 142 -96.64 -91.31 88.97
CA ALA A 142 -95.88 -90.19 89.57
C ALA A 142 -95.37 -89.17 88.53
N VAL A 143 -95.17 -89.60 87.28
CA VAL A 143 -94.61 -88.77 86.20
C VAL A 143 -95.55 -87.65 85.74
N LEU A 144 -96.86 -87.80 85.92
CA LEU A 144 -97.83 -86.77 85.49
C LEU A 144 -97.75 -85.49 86.33
N GLN A 145 -97.32 -85.56 87.59
CA GLN A 145 -97.24 -84.40 88.47
C GLN A 145 -96.01 -83.53 88.19
N ARG A 146 -94.81 -84.13 88.04
CA ARG A 146 -93.61 -83.38 87.60
C ARG A 146 -93.74 -82.77 86.21
N LYS A 147 -94.48 -83.43 85.30
CA LYS A 147 -94.76 -82.88 83.97
C LYS A 147 -95.59 -81.59 83.98
N LEU A 148 -96.38 -81.32 85.03
CA LEU A 148 -97.09 -80.05 85.17
C LEU A 148 -96.14 -78.92 85.62
N GLU A 149 -95.21 -79.19 86.54
CA GLU A 149 -94.23 -78.21 87.00
C GLU A 149 -93.20 -77.84 85.92
N ASP A 150 -92.70 -78.84 85.16
CA ASP A 150 -91.83 -78.57 84.00
C ASP A 150 -92.57 -77.80 82.89
N MET A 151 -93.86 -78.09 82.66
CA MET A 151 -94.69 -77.31 81.73
C MET A 151 -94.77 -75.84 82.13
N GLU A 152 -94.97 -75.53 83.43
CA GLU A 152 -95.03 -74.14 83.89
C GLU A 152 -93.69 -73.41 83.73
N ARG A 153 -92.57 -74.07 84.06
CA ARG A 153 -91.23 -73.48 83.90
C ARG A 153 -90.90 -73.23 82.43
N VAL A 154 -91.20 -74.19 81.54
CA VAL A 154 -91.08 -74.02 80.09
C VAL A 154 -91.94 -72.86 79.60
N HIS A 155 -93.20 -72.72 80.06
CA HIS A 155 -94.04 -71.58 79.70
C HIS A 155 -93.42 -70.21 80.06
N GLN A 156 -92.75 -70.10 81.22
CA GLN A 156 -92.09 -68.84 81.62
C GLN A 156 -90.84 -68.54 80.78
N GLU A 157 -90.04 -69.56 80.45
CA GLU A 157 -88.87 -69.41 79.57
C GLU A 157 -89.28 -69.11 78.12
N THR A 158 -90.28 -69.81 77.58
CA THR A 158 -90.87 -69.52 76.26
C THR A 158 -91.43 -68.10 76.19
N ARG A 159 -92.06 -67.59 77.25
CA ARG A 159 -92.55 -66.20 77.31
C ARG A 159 -91.41 -65.18 77.27
N LYS A 160 -90.31 -65.41 77.99
CA LYS A 160 -89.11 -64.54 77.93
C LYS A 160 -88.42 -64.60 76.57
N SER A 161 -88.29 -65.80 76.00
CA SER A 161 -87.76 -66.02 74.65
C SER A 161 -88.56 -65.25 73.61
N HIS A 162 -89.89 -65.41 73.59
CA HIS A 162 -90.76 -64.67 72.69
C HIS A 162 -90.71 -63.16 72.90
N GLN A 163 -90.50 -62.67 74.12
CA GLN A 163 -90.41 -61.22 74.34
C GLN A 163 -89.11 -60.63 73.75
N ALA A 164 -87.98 -61.32 73.87
CA ALA A 164 -86.74 -60.95 73.19
C ALA A 164 -86.85 -61.09 71.65
N GLU A 165 -87.56 -62.13 71.19
CA GLU A 165 -87.86 -62.37 69.78
C GLU A 165 -88.76 -61.27 69.19
N VAL A 166 -89.77 -60.79 69.93
CA VAL A 166 -90.61 -59.64 69.55
C VAL A 166 -89.81 -58.35 69.47
N GLU A 167 -88.85 -58.10 70.37
CA GLU A 167 -88.00 -56.91 70.29
C GLU A 167 -87.00 -56.96 69.14
N ARG A 168 -86.44 -58.14 68.85
CA ARG A 168 -85.62 -58.39 67.66
C ARG A 168 -86.45 -58.19 66.38
N LEU A 169 -87.65 -58.77 66.30
CA LEU A 169 -88.56 -58.61 65.17
C LEU A 169 -89.00 -57.15 64.97
N LYS A 170 -89.16 -56.36 66.04
CA LYS A 170 -89.38 -54.90 65.93
C LYS A 170 -88.18 -54.17 65.32
N HIS A 171 -86.96 -54.53 65.69
CA HIS A 171 -85.75 -53.96 65.08
C HIS A 171 -85.59 -54.37 63.61
N GLU A 172 -85.85 -55.64 63.28
CA GLU A 172 -85.88 -56.14 61.91
C GLU A 172 -86.98 -55.46 61.08
N LEU A 173 -88.18 -55.25 61.65
CA LEU A 173 -89.28 -54.53 61.01
C LEU A 173 -88.91 -53.06 60.71
N ASN A 174 -88.33 -52.34 61.67
CA ASN A 174 -87.88 -50.96 61.46
C ASN A 174 -86.75 -50.87 60.42
N SER A 175 -85.80 -51.82 60.45
CA SER A 175 -84.71 -51.91 59.47
C SER A 175 -85.25 -52.25 58.06
N ALA A 176 -86.23 -53.15 57.97
CA ALA A 176 -86.91 -53.51 56.73
C ALA A 176 -87.77 -52.37 56.18
N GLN A 177 -88.46 -51.60 57.04
CA GLN A 177 -89.18 -50.38 56.63
C GLN A 177 -88.23 -49.33 56.08
N LYS A 178 -87.09 -49.08 56.74
CA LYS A 178 -86.07 -48.14 56.26
C LYS A 178 -85.47 -48.59 54.93
N SER A 179 -85.12 -49.88 54.79
CA SER A 179 -84.66 -50.44 53.51
C SER A 179 -85.73 -50.40 52.41
N LYS A 180 -87.01 -50.56 52.76
CA LYS A 180 -88.13 -50.39 51.82
C LYS A 180 -88.25 -48.95 51.33
N GLN A 181 -88.12 -47.97 52.23
CA GLN A 181 -88.12 -46.55 51.88
C GLN A 181 -86.94 -46.17 50.95
N GLU A 182 -85.73 -46.62 51.26
CA GLU A 182 -84.56 -46.43 50.39
C GLU A 182 -84.75 -47.10 49.01
N ARG A 183 -85.42 -48.25 48.95
CA ARG A 183 -85.77 -48.92 47.68
C ARG A 183 -86.82 -48.15 46.90
N THR A 184 -87.84 -47.55 47.53
CA THR A 184 -88.82 -46.70 46.84
C THR A 184 -88.18 -45.41 46.33
N GLU A 185 -87.29 -44.76 47.08
CA GLU A 185 -86.56 -43.58 46.61
C GLU A 185 -85.64 -43.89 45.41
N ARG A 186 -84.99 -45.05 45.41
CA ARG A 186 -84.21 -45.53 44.25
C ARG A 186 -85.11 -45.84 43.05
N PHE A 187 -86.29 -46.43 43.29
CA PHE A 187 -87.26 -46.71 42.25
C PHE A 187 -87.82 -45.41 41.63
N GLU A 188 -88.11 -44.38 42.43
CA GLU A 188 -88.53 -43.06 41.92
C GLU A 188 -87.43 -42.35 41.14
N LYS A 189 -86.17 -42.45 41.55
CA LYS A 189 -85.03 -41.91 40.79
C LYS A 189 -84.85 -42.64 39.45
N LEU A 190 -84.95 -43.97 39.45
CA LEU A 190 -84.92 -44.77 38.22
C LEU A 190 -86.15 -44.50 37.34
N LYS A 191 -87.33 -44.26 37.93
CA LYS A 191 -88.53 -43.88 37.19
C LYS A 191 -88.35 -42.52 36.52
N LYS A 192 -87.91 -41.48 37.25
CA LYS A 192 -87.60 -40.16 36.66
C LYS A 192 -86.53 -40.25 35.56
N GLN A 193 -85.54 -41.11 35.72
CA GLN A 193 -84.55 -41.38 34.67
C GLN A 193 -85.16 -42.12 33.47
N SER A 194 -86.09 -43.06 33.70
CA SER A 194 -86.84 -43.76 32.66
C SER A 194 -87.76 -42.80 31.91
N ASP A 195 -88.54 -41.97 32.60
CA ASP A 195 -89.45 -40.97 32.04
C ASP A 195 -88.68 -39.97 31.16
N LEU A 196 -87.46 -39.56 31.57
CA LEU A 196 -86.56 -38.68 30.81
C LEU A 196 -85.89 -39.38 29.62
N MET A 197 -85.68 -40.70 29.68
CA MET A 197 -85.24 -41.49 28.53
C MET A 197 -86.39 -41.78 27.57
N GLU A 198 -87.63 -41.95 28.07
CA GLU A 198 -88.83 -42.07 27.26
C GLU A 198 -89.19 -40.74 26.58
N SER A 199 -89.04 -39.59 27.25
CA SER A 199 -89.21 -38.29 26.59
C SER A 199 -88.18 -38.11 25.47
N ARG A 200 -86.92 -38.47 25.71
CA ARG A 200 -85.86 -38.47 24.69
C ARG A 200 -86.12 -39.47 23.55
N VAL A 201 -86.72 -40.63 23.83
CA VAL A 201 -87.15 -41.58 22.79
C VAL A 201 -88.37 -41.07 22.02
N GLN A 202 -89.29 -40.32 22.65
CA GLN A 202 -90.40 -39.65 21.96
C GLN A 202 -89.93 -38.46 21.11
N GLU A 203 -88.92 -37.71 21.57
CA GLU A 203 -88.25 -36.67 20.78
C GLU A 203 -87.51 -37.27 19.58
N LEU A 204 -86.74 -38.34 19.79
CA LEU A 204 -86.08 -39.08 18.70
C LEU A 204 -87.09 -39.73 17.74
N LYS A 205 -88.26 -40.19 18.21
CA LYS A 205 -89.36 -40.63 17.34
C LYS A 205 -89.97 -39.48 16.54
N LYS A 206 -90.21 -38.32 17.16
CA LYS A 206 -90.70 -37.12 16.45
C LYS A 206 -89.68 -36.59 15.44
N GLN A 207 -88.38 -36.68 15.74
CA GLN A 207 -87.31 -36.39 14.79
C GLN A 207 -87.28 -37.43 13.66
N TYR A 208 -87.33 -38.72 13.99
CA TYR A 208 -87.41 -39.79 12.99
C TYR A 208 -88.64 -39.68 12.10
N ASP A 209 -89.81 -39.34 12.64
CA ASP A 209 -91.04 -39.17 11.85
C ASP A 209 -90.95 -37.93 10.94
N LYS A 210 -90.32 -36.83 11.41
CA LYS A 210 -89.98 -35.66 10.58
C LYS A 210 -88.99 -36.01 9.47
N GLU A 211 -87.85 -36.60 9.81
CA GLU A 211 -86.86 -37.13 8.87
C GLU A 211 -87.47 -38.16 7.92
N HIS A 212 -88.48 -38.93 8.34
CA HIS A 212 -89.19 -39.88 7.50
C HIS A 212 -90.18 -39.19 6.55
N THR A 213 -90.86 -38.11 6.96
CA THR A 213 -91.64 -37.26 6.05
C THR A 213 -90.75 -36.52 5.07
N GLU A 214 -89.61 -35.99 5.53
CA GLU A 214 -88.57 -35.38 4.68
C GLU A 214 -87.98 -36.42 3.72
N LEU A 215 -87.74 -37.67 4.13
CA LEU A 215 -87.33 -38.77 3.24
C LEU A 215 -88.43 -39.19 2.25
N LYS A 216 -89.71 -39.00 2.57
CA LYS A 216 -90.81 -39.23 1.63
C LYS A 216 -90.89 -38.09 0.61
N GLU A 217 -90.75 -36.84 1.03
CA GLU A 217 -90.63 -35.70 0.13
C GLU A 217 -89.37 -35.75 -0.73
N LEU A 218 -88.23 -36.16 -0.17
CA LEU A 218 -87.00 -36.36 -0.92
C LEU A 218 -87.16 -37.52 -1.91
N ARG A 219 -87.93 -38.57 -1.60
CA ARG A 219 -88.26 -39.63 -2.57
C ARG A 219 -89.19 -39.18 -3.69
N THR A 220 -90.11 -38.24 -3.45
CA THR A 220 -90.91 -37.65 -4.54
C THR A 220 -90.10 -36.63 -5.35
N LYS A 221 -89.27 -35.81 -4.71
CA LYS A 221 -88.32 -34.88 -5.36
C LYS A 221 -87.25 -35.63 -6.17
N VAL A 222 -86.75 -36.78 -5.71
CA VAL A 222 -85.83 -37.66 -6.47
C VAL A 222 -86.48 -38.22 -7.72
N ARG A 223 -87.76 -38.63 -7.68
CA ARG A 223 -88.46 -39.11 -8.90
C ARG A 223 -88.72 -37.99 -9.92
N ALA A 224 -88.92 -36.76 -9.47
CA ALA A 224 -88.99 -35.60 -10.36
C ALA A 224 -87.61 -35.30 -10.98
N ALA A 225 -86.56 -35.24 -10.14
CA ALA A 225 -85.18 -35.01 -10.58
C ALA A 225 -84.62 -36.13 -11.48
N GLU A 226 -85.04 -37.39 -11.30
CA GLU A 226 -84.69 -38.50 -12.20
C GLU A 226 -85.26 -38.32 -13.62
N HIS A 227 -86.34 -37.55 -13.78
CA HIS A 227 -86.93 -37.25 -15.08
C HIS A 227 -86.25 -36.06 -15.80
N GLU A 228 -85.58 -35.18 -15.05
CA GLU A 228 -84.65 -34.16 -15.58
C GLU A 228 -83.25 -34.71 -15.82
N LYS A 229 -82.83 -35.72 -15.04
CA LYS A 229 -81.52 -36.37 -15.14
C LYS A 229 -81.28 -37.01 -16.51
N THR A 230 -82.31 -37.52 -17.19
CA THR A 230 -82.22 -38.01 -18.56
C THR A 230 -82.04 -36.90 -19.62
N GLN A 231 -82.28 -35.63 -19.28
CA GLN A 231 -81.98 -34.47 -20.14
C GLN A 231 -80.65 -33.79 -19.79
N LEU A 232 -80.16 -33.93 -18.55
CA LEU A 232 -78.87 -33.37 -18.10
C LEU A 232 -77.68 -34.34 -18.21
N ALA A 233 -77.91 -35.64 -18.46
CA ALA A 233 -76.85 -36.63 -18.65
C ALA A 233 -75.90 -36.32 -19.83
N THR A 234 -76.32 -35.50 -20.80
CA THR A 234 -75.50 -35.00 -21.92
C THR A 234 -74.62 -33.80 -21.57
N LYS A 235 -74.71 -33.24 -20.35
CA LYS A 235 -73.90 -32.11 -19.87
C LYS A 235 -73.05 -32.44 -18.64
N GLN A 236 -72.96 -33.72 -18.26
CA GLN A 236 -72.35 -34.12 -16.98
C GLN A 236 -70.94 -34.76 -17.08
N GLU A 237 -70.36 -34.87 -18.27
CA GLU A 237 -68.92 -35.20 -18.42
C GLU A 237 -68.03 -33.99 -18.08
N GLU A 238 -68.40 -32.78 -18.54
CA GLU A 238 -67.62 -31.54 -18.40
C GLU A 238 -67.39 -31.12 -16.93
N VAL A 239 -68.39 -31.31 -16.06
CA VAL A 239 -68.30 -30.97 -14.63
C VAL A 239 -67.38 -31.93 -13.85
N GLY A 240 -67.20 -33.16 -14.34
CA GLY A 240 -66.27 -34.14 -13.77
C GLY A 240 -64.80 -33.75 -13.99
N GLU A 241 -64.51 -33.07 -15.09
CA GLU A 241 -63.18 -32.52 -15.39
C GLU A 241 -62.92 -31.24 -14.59
N ALA A 242 -63.88 -30.32 -14.52
CA ALA A 242 -63.77 -29.07 -13.76
C ALA A 242 -63.42 -29.31 -12.27
N ARG A 243 -64.01 -30.33 -11.64
CA ARG A 243 -63.73 -30.63 -10.22
C ARG A 243 -62.35 -31.24 -9.98
N LYS A 244 -61.82 -32.00 -10.95
CA LYS A 244 -60.42 -32.48 -10.94
C LYS A 244 -59.44 -31.34 -11.23
N ALA A 245 -59.79 -30.43 -12.14
CA ALA A 245 -58.99 -29.25 -12.46
C ALA A 245 -58.84 -28.29 -11.26
N LEU A 246 -59.92 -28.06 -10.50
CA LEU A 246 -59.87 -27.27 -9.26
C LEU A 246 -58.97 -27.90 -8.20
N GLN A 247 -59.10 -29.21 -7.95
CA GLN A 247 -58.26 -29.90 -6.97
C GLN A 247 -56.77 -29.96 -7.42
N ALA A 248 -56.52 -30.00 -8.73
CA ALA A 248 -55.17 -29.90 -9.31
C ALA A 248 -54.60 -28.46 -9.27
N LEU A 249 -55.44 -27.43 -9.33
CA LEU A 249 -55.04 -26.03 -9.12
C LEU A 249 -54.71 -25.73 -7.66
N GLU A 250 -55.46 -26.30 -6.71
CA GLU A 250 -55.15 -26.16 -5.28
C GLU A 250 -53.86 -26.88 -4.87
N SER A 251 -53.59 -28.08 -5.43
CA SER A 251 -52.30 -28.74 -5.22
C SER A 251 -51.14 -27.97 -5.85
N ARG A 252 -51.30 -27.49 -7.10
CA ARG A 252 -50.33 -26.59 -7.75
C ARG A 252 -50.07 -25.33 -6.94
N ARG A 253 -51.09 -24.63 -6.43
CA ARG A 253 -50.90 -23.45 -5.56
C ARG A 253 -50.11 -23.77 -4.29
N ARG A 254 -50.34 -24.95 -3.67
CA ARG A 254 -49.56 -25.37 -2.48
C ARG A 254 -48.12 -25.72 -2.82
N ASP A 255 -47.85 -26.32 -3.97
CA ASP A 255 -46.50 -26.69 -4.37
C ASP A 255 -45.72 -25.49 -4.93
N GLU A 256 -46.38 -24.57 -5.64
CA GLU A 256 -45.84 -23.26 -5.99
C GLU A 256 -45.47 -22.40 -4.77
N LEU A 257 -46.27 -22.45 -3.69
CA LEU A 257 -45.91 -21.77 -2.44
C LEU A 257 -44.63 -22.38 -1.83
N LYS A 258 -44.54 -23.71 -1.73
CA LYS A 258 -43.30 -24.38 -1.28
C LYS A 258 -42.12 -24.12 -2.20
N GLU A 259 -42.34 -23.94 -3.50
CA GLU A 259 -41.29 -23.65 -4.47
C GLU A 259 -40.85 -22.17 -4.40
N ARG A 260 -41.77 -21.24 -4.12
CA ARG A 260 -41.46 -19.85 -3.74
C ARG A 260 -40.66 -19.81 -2.43
N ASP A 261 -41.07 -20.54 -1.40
CA ASP A 261 -40.35 -20.62 -0.12
C ASP A 261 -38.94 -21.23 -0.27
N ARG A 262 -38.78 -22.25 -1.11
CA ARG A 262 -37.46 -22.80 -1.50
C ARG A 262 -36.62 -21.77 -2.23
N LYS A 263 -37.18 -21.07 -3.23
CA LYS A 263 -36.49 -19.99 -3.95
C LYS A 263 -36.10 -18.84 -3.00
N ILE A 264 -36.92 -18.49 -2.03
CA ILE A 264 -36.58 -17.49 -1.01
C ILE A 264 -35.39 -17.97 -0.17
N LEU A 265 -35.41 -19.19 0.36
CA LEU A 265 -34.29 -19.78 1.10
C LEU A 265 -32.98 -19.88 0.28
N ASP A 266 -33.08 -20.23 -1.00
CA ASP A 266 -31.92 -20.33 -1.89
C ASP A 266 -31.38 -18.94 -2.28
N LEU A 267 -32.26 -17.95 -2.48
CA LEU A 267 -31.86 -16.55 -2.69
C LEU A 267 -31.25 -15.93 -1.42
N GLU A 268 -31.76 -16.24 -0.23
CA GLU A 268 -31.18 -15.82 1.05
C GLU A 268 -29.79 -16.44 1.25
N LYS A 269 -29.61 -17.73 0.95
CA LYS A 269 -28.29 -18.39 0.93
C LYS A 269 -27.35 -17.75 -0.08
N ALA A 270 -27.82 -17.47 -1.30
CA ALA A 270 -27.02 -16.83 -2.35
C ALA A 270 -26.59 -15.42 -1.93
N ASN A 271 -27.48 -14.63 -1.32
CA ASN A 271 -27.21 -13.29 -0.82
C ASN A 271 -26.24 -13.32 0.37
N ALA A 272 -26.37 -14.30 1.28
CA ALA A 272 -25.39 -14.53 2.35
C ALA A 272 -24.01 -14.94 1.83
N ALA A 273 -23.94 -15.71 0.73
CA ALA A 273 -22.69 -16.05 0.06
C ALA A 273 -22.08 -14.85 -0.68
N GLU A 274 -22.89 -14.01 -1.32
CA GLU A 274 -22.50 -12.72 -1.92
C GLU A 274 -21.89 -11.78 -0.86
N LYS A 275 -22.56 -11.60 0.29
CA LYS A 275 -22.02 -10.79 1.40
C LYS A 275 -20.66 -11.28 1.86
N LYS A 276 -20.49 -12.59 2.10
CA LYS A 276 -19.18 -13.17 2.48
C LYS A 276 -18.11 -13.00 1.40
N LYS A 277 -18.48 -13.04 0.11
CA LYS A 277 -17.55 -12.73 -1.00
C LYS A 277 -17.15 -11.26 -1.01
N ARG A 278 -18.09 -10.33 -0.77
CA ARG A 278 -17.80 -8.89 -0.66
C ARG A 278 -16.88 -8.61 0.52
N GLU A 279 -17.20 -9.11 1.71
CA GLU A 279 -16.36 -8.99 2.92
C GLU A 279 -14.93 -9.54 2.68
N LEU A 280 -14.79 -10.68 1.99
CA LEU A 280 -13.48 -11.24 1.62
C LEU A 280 -12.71 -10.36 0.61
N LEU A 281 -13.39 -9.80 -0.39
CA LEU A 281 -12.78 -8.92 -1.39
C LEU A 281 -12.41 -7.56 -0.82
N GLU A 282 -13.23 -7.04 0.09
CA GLU A 282 -13.01 -5.78 0.82
C GLU A 282 -11.83 -5.89 1.78
N ALA A 283 -11.72 -7.02 2.51
CA ALA A 283 -10.53 -7.35 3.31
C ALA A 283 -9.27 -7.51 2.45
N ARG A 284 -9.36 -8.13 1.27
CA ARG A 284 -8.23 -8.21 0.32
C ARG A 284 -7.86 -6.83 -0.25
N LEU A 285 -8.82 -5.95 -0.48
CA LEU A 285 -8.58 -4.58 -0.91
C LEU A 285 -7.89 -3.77 0.17
N SER A 286 -8.30 -3.89 1.45
CA SER A 286 -7.61 -3.23 2.56
C SER A 286 -6.17 -3.75 2.70
N GLU A 287 -5.95 -5.08 2.69
CA GLU A 287 -4.60 -5.64 2.72
C GLU A 287 -3.71 -5.19 1.56
N MET A 288 -4.27 -5.09 0.34
CA MET A 288 -3.53 -4.62 -0.82
C MET A 288 -3.22 -3.13 -0.74
N LYS A 289 -4.15 -2.33 -0.20
CA LYS A 289 -3.92 -0.92 0.08
C LYS A 289 -2.82 -0.74 1.12
N ASP A 290 -2.89 -1.44 2.25
CA ASP A 290 -1.86 -1.38 3.31
C ASP A 290 -0.48 -1.80 2.79
N LYS A 291 -0.42 -2.79 1.89
CA LYS A 291 0.83 -3.21 1.21
C LYS A 291 1.35 -2.14 0.25
N VAL A 292 0.49 -1.47 -0.50
CA VAL A 292 0.86 -0.35 -1.38
C VAL A 292 1.33 0.85 -0.56
N ASP A 293 0.62 1.21 0.50
CA ASP A 293 0.96 2.32 1.40
C ASP A 293 2.29 2.04 2.14
N ALA A 294 2.55 0.78 2.55
CA ALA A 294 3.86 0.39 3.08
C ALA A 294 4.99 0.45 2.02
N GLN A 295 4.71 0.12 0.76
CA GLN A 295 5.68 0.20 -0.33
C GLN A 295 5.97 1.64 -0.76
N THR A 296 4.96 2.52 -0.81
CA THR A 296 5.15 3.95 -1.10
C THR A 296 5.92 4.61 0.04
N GLN A 297 5.60 4.33 1.31
CA GLN A 297 6.36 4.81 2.45
C GLN A 297 7.83 4.34 2.39
N GLN A 298 8.07 3.06 2.09
CA GLN A 298 9.43 2.53 1.92
C GLN A 298 10.17 3.16 0.73
N ALA A 299 9.46 3.51 -0.35
CA ALA A 299 10.04 4.22 -1.50
C ALA A 299 10.40 5.67 -1.16
N LEU A 300 9.55 6.37 -0.40
CA LEU A 300 9.81 7.72 0.11
C LEU A 300 11.01 7.74 1.07
N ASP A 301 11.10 6.80 2.00
CA ASP A 301 12.25 6.66 2.90
C ASP A 301 13.56 6.41 2.14
N ARG A 302 13.52 5.60 1.07
CA ARG A 302 14.69 5.35 0.21
C ARG A 302 15.06 6.59 -0.61
N ALA A 303 14.08 7.31 -1.15
CA ALA A 303 14.30 8.56 -1.87
C ALA A 303 14.93 9.62 -0.96
N GLY A 304 14.42 9.79 0.26
CA GLY A 304 14.98 10.73 1.25
C GLY A 304 16.42 10.40 1.64
N ARG A 305 16.78 9.11 1.80
CA ARG A 305 18.17 8.69 2.03
C ARG A 305 19.07 8.99 0.83
N LEU A 306 18.63 8.70 -0.39
CA LEU A 306 19.39 9.00 -1.61
C LEU A 306 19.57 10.51 -1.82
N GLU A 307 18.55 11.33 -1.53
CA GLU A 307 18.68 12.79 -1.54
C GLU A 307 19.71 13.28 -0.50
N GLN A 308 19.72 12.68 0.69
CA GLN A 308 20.69 13.02 1.72
C GLN A 308 22.12 12.62 1.32
N GLU A 309 22.32 11.42 0.75
CA GLU A 309 23.59 11.00 0.16
C GLU A 309 24.05 11.94 -0.98
N VAL A 310 23.15 12.37 -1.87
CA VAL A 310 23.47 13.34 -2.92
C VAL A 310 23.85 14.71 -2.34
N ARG A 311 23.19 15.17 -1.27
CA ARG A 311 23.57 16.40 -0.55
C ARG A 311 24.95 16.27 0.11
N ASP A 312 25.27 15.13 0.72
CA ASP A 312 26.57 14.89 1.35
C ASP A 312 27.70 14.74 0.30
N VAL A 313 27.43 14.09 -0.84
CA VAL A 313 28.36 13.98 -1.97
C VAL A 313 28.60 15.35 -2.63
N THR A 314 27.57 16.18 -2.80
CA THR A 314 27.74 17.55 -3.33
C THR A 314 28.43 18.47 -2.31
N ALA A 315 28.17 18.32 -1.01
CA ALA A 315 28.88 19.02 0.06
C ALA A 315 30.35 18.59 0.21
N THR A 316 30.71 17.34 -0.11
CA THR A 316 32.10 16.88 -0.14
C THR A 316 32.81 17.27 -1.43
N ALA A 317 32.15 17.18 -2.59
CA ALA A 317 32.69 17.63 -3.87
C ALA A 317 32.97 19.14 -3.90
N SER A 318 32.08 19.97 -3.34
CA SER A 318 32.30 21.41 -3.18
C SER A 318 33.46 21.73 -2.24
N ARG A 319 33.60 21.02 -1.11
CA ARG A 319 34.77 21.12 -0.22
C ARG A 319 36.07 20.71 -0.91
N ALA A 320 36.06 19.63 -1.69
CA ALA A 320 37.22 19.18 -2.47
C ALA A 320 37.60 20.20 -3.55
N SER A 321 36.62 20.76 -4.26
CA SER A 321 36.82 21.82 -5.26
C SER A 321 37.40 23.10 -4.63
N ALA A 322 36.88 23.53 -3.48
CA ALA A 322 37.43 24.65 -2.72
C ALA A 322 38.89 24.38 -2.28
N SER A 323 39.17 23.18 -1.76
CA SER A 323 40.54 22.78 -1.39
C SER A 323 41.48 22.79 -2.59
N LEU A 324 41.05 22.25 -3.73
CA LEU A 324 41.83 22.22 -4.97
C LEU A 324 42.11 23.64 -5.47
N LYS A 325 41.12 24.54 -5.41
CA LYS A 325 41.29 25.95 -5.75
C LYS A 325 42.31 26.64 -4.84
N THR A 326 42.21 26.47 -3.51
CA THR A 326 43.23 27.04 -2.59
C THR A 326 44.63 26.44 -2.80
N GLY A 327 44.72 25.19 -3.26
CA GLY A 327 45.99 24.58 -3.67
C GLY A 327 46.55 25.19 -4.96
N GLN A 328 45.69 25.46 -5.94
CA GLN A 328 46.05 26.13 -7.19
C GLN A 328 46.46 27.60 -6.97
N ASP A 329 45.74 28.32 -6.11
CA ASP A 329 46.07 29.70 -5.74
C ASP A 329 47.46 29.76 -5.09
N ARG A 330 47.74 28.89 -4.09
CA ARG A 330 49.08 28.74 -3.47
C ARG A 330 50.17 28.33 -4.46
N ALA A 331 49.86 27.41 -5.39
CA ALA A 331 50.82 27.03 -6.42
C ALA A 331 51.17 28.22 -7.33
N SER A 332 50.18 29.06 -7.66
CA SER A 332 50.39 30.29 -8.44
C SER A 332 51.19 31.35 -7.66
N GLU A 333 51.04 31.42 -6.34
CA GLU A 333 51.86 32.29 -5.48
C GLU A 333 53.32 31.83 -5.47
N VAL A 334 53.57 30.54 -5.23
CA VAL A 334 54.92 29.95 -5.28
C VAL A 334 55.55 30.10 -6.67
N GLU A 335 54.77 29.98 -7.74
CA GLU A 335 55.24 30.22 -9.11
C GLU A 335 55.66 31.69 -9.31
N ARG A 336 54.86 32.66 -8.85
CA ARG A 336 55.23 34.09 -8.89
C ARG A 336 56.50 34.38 -8.08
N ASP A 337 56.62 33.81 -6.88
CA ASP A 337 57.80 33.98 -6.02
C ASP A 337 59.07 33.41 -6.68
N LEU A 338 58.98 32.21 -7.29
CA LEU A 338 60.08 31.61 -8.02
C LEU A 338 60.45 32.40 -9.28
N LEU A 339 59.47 32.94 -10.01
CA LEU A 339 59.71 33.83 -11.15
C LEU A 339 60.39 35.14 -10.72
N MET A 340 59.98 35.72 -9.58
CA MET A 340 60.66 36.89 -8.99
C MET A 340 62.09 36.58 -8.59
N GLN A 341 62.37 35.42 -7.97
CA GLN A 341 63.74 34.99 -7.64
C GLN A 341 64.58 34.78 -8.90
N LEU A 342 64.02 34.17 -9.94
CA LEU A 342 64.71 33.95 -11.22
C LEU A 342 65.06 35.29 -11.89
N GLU A 343 64.13 36.25 -11.87
CA GLU A 343 64.37 37.59 -12.41
C GLU A 343 65.38 38.40 -11.57
N GLN A 344 65.34 38.28 -10.23
CA GLN A 344 66.37 38.83 -9.35
C GLN A 344 67.76 38.23 -9.64
N HIS A 345 67.85 36.92 -9.89
CA HIS A 345 69.10 36.27 -10.29
C HIS A 345 69.56 36.71 -11.68
N ARG A 346 68.67 36.94 -12.65
CA ARG A 346 69.03 37.52 -13.96
C ARG A 346 69.59 38.93 -13.83
N GLN A 347 68.94 39.80 -13.05
CA GLN A 347 69.43 41.15 -12.78
C GLN A 347 70.80 41.13 -12.10
N MET A 348 70.98 40.23 -11.12
CA MET A 348 72.27 40.01 -10.46
C MET A 348 73.36 39.55 -11.45
N LEU A 349 73.04 38.59 -12.33
CA LEU A 349 73.96 38.12 -13.36
C LEU A 349 74.27 39.18 -14.42
N SER A 350 73.30 40.01 -14.82
CA SER A 350 73.53 41.17 -15.70
C SER A 350 74.52 42.13 -15.06
N ARG A 351 74.27 42.52 -13.81
CA ARG A 351 75.16 43.41 -13.06
C ARG A 351 76.56 42.82 -12.88
N VAL A 352 76.66 41.52 -12.60
CA VAL A 352 77.96 40.83 -12.52
C VAL A 352 78.66 40.81 -13.88
N ALA A 353 77.95 40.60 -14.98
CA ALA A 353 78.50 40.67 -16.33
C ALA A 353 78.93 42.10 -16.72
N GLU A 354 78.16 43.12 -16.31
CA GLU A 354 78.50 44.55 -16.47
C GLU A 354 79.77 44.91 -15.69
N GLU A 355 79.90 44.50 -14.43
CA GLU A 355 81.11 44.74 -13.63
C GLU A 355 82.31 43.91 -14.14
N TYR A 356 82.11 42.70 -14.67
CA TYR A 356 83.17 41.96 -15.37
C TYR A 356 83.58 42.63 -16.70
N ALA A 357 82.64 43.17 -17.47
CA ALA A 357 82.94 43.92 -18.69
C ALA A 357 83.64 45.25 -18.38
N ARG A 358 83.25 45.93 -17.29
CA ARG A 358 83.92 47.11 -16.74
C ARG A 358 85.32 46.79 -16.22
N LEU A 359 85.50 45.66 -15.55
CA LEU A 359 86.81 45.18 -15.13
C LEU A 359 87.68 44.88 -16.38
N ALA A 360 87.16 44.12 -17.34
CA ALA A 360 87.88 43.79 -18.58
C ALA A 360 88.28 45.03 -19.41
N SER A 361 87.42 46.05 -19.47
CA SER A 361 87.69 47.31 -20.18
C SER A 361 88.59 48.29 -19.42
N SER A 362 88.65 48.19 -18.08
CA SER A 362 89.60 48.96 -17.25
C SER A 362 90.93 48.23 -17.01
N THR A 363 90.99 46.92 -17.19
CA THR A 363 92.25 46.16 -17.17
C THR A 363 93.04 46.43 -18.44
N VAL A 364 94.22 47.03 -18.26
CA VAL A 364 95.24 47.14 -19.30
C VAL A 364 95.64 45.74 -19.75
N ALA A 365 95.62 45.49 -21.06
CA ALA A 365 95.99 44.19 -21.62
C ALA A 365 97.38 43.76 -21.13
N LYS A 366 97.56 42.46 -20.82
CA LYS A 366 98.80 41.96 -20.20
C LYS A 366 100.06 42.37 -20.99
N ALA A 367 99.99 42.35 -22.32
CA ALA A 367 101.08 42.77 -23.21
C ALA A 367 101.40 44.27 -23.13
N THR A 368 100.42 45.16 -22.95
CA THR A 368 100.68 46.59 -22.77
C THR A 368 101.20 46.90 -21.37
N HIS A 369 100.73 46.20 -20.33
CA HIS A 369 101.33 46.27 -18.99
C HIS A 369 102.78 45.75 -18.98
N GLU A 370 103.06 44.61 -19.63
CA GLU A 370 104.42 44.06 -19.77
C GLU A 370 105.33 45.02 -20.57
N ARG A 371 104.84 45.64 -21.65
CA ARG A 371 105.58 46.70 -22.37
C ARG A 371 105.89 47.89 -21.46
N VAL A 372 104.89 48.48 -20.80
CA VAL A 372 105.11 49.63 -19.88
C VAL A 372 106.07 49.26 -18.75
N LYS A 373 106.03 48.03 -18.24
CA LYS A 373 106.99 47.53 -17.25
C LYS A 373 108.42 47.44 -17.80
N LEU A 374 108.58 46.98 -19.05
CA LEU A 374 109.89 46.97 -19.73
C LEU A 374 110.39 48.38 -20.01
N ASP A 375 109.53 49.30 -20.46
CA ASP A 375 109.86 50.70 -20.71
C ASP A 375 110.27 51.43 -19.41
N LEU A 376 109.60 51.12 -18.29
CA LEU A 376 109.97 51.59 -16.95
C LEU A 376 111.35 51.07 -16.53
N ILE A 377 111.62 49.77 -16.70
CA ILE A 377 112.92 49.17 -16.39
C ILE A 377 114.02 49.77 -17.27
N ALA A 378 113.77 49.96 -18.57
CA ALA A 378 114.69 50.61 -19.49
C ALA A 378 114.98 52.06 -19.06
N SER A 379 113.96 52.80 -18.66
CA SER A 379 114.09 54.17 -18.14
C SER A 379 114.89 54.21 -16.84
N GLN A 380 114.65 53.29 -15.90
CA GLN A 380 115.41 53.16 -14.65
C GLN A 380 116.89 52.81 -14.90
N LEU A 381 117.17 51.94 -15.88
CA LEU A 381 118.54 51.63 -16.31
C LEU A 381 119.23 52.82 -16.99
N LEU A 382 118.49 53.64 -17.76
CA LEU A 382 119.00 54.88 -18.32
C LEU A 382 119.34 55.91 -17.24
N VAL A 383 118.45 56.14 -16.27
CA VAL A 383 118.70 57.00 -15.10
C VAL A 383 119.95 56.50 -14.36
N SER A 384 120.00 55.21 -14.01
CA SER A 384 121.15 54.60 -13.32
C SER A 384 122.47 54.75 -14.11
N ARG A 385 122.40 54.77 -15.44
CA ARG A 385 123.57 55.00 -16.31
C ARG A 385 123.96 56.48 -16.37
N LEU A 386 123.00 57.40 -16.31
CA LEU A 386 123.23 58.83 -16.22
C LEU A 386 123.83 59.20 -14.86
N ASP A 387 123.31 58.64 -13.76
CA ASP A 387 123.85 58.85 -12.40
C ASP A 387 125.32 58.38 -12.31
N ARG A 388 125.64 57.21 -12.88
CA ARG A 388 127.04 56.72 -12.96
C ARG A 388 127.92 57.62 -13.82
N LYS A 389 127.40 58.17 -14.93
CA LYS A 389 128.15 59.15 -15.74
C LYS A 389 128.37 60.45 -14.99
N LEU A 390 127.35 60.94 -14.28
CA LEU A 390 127.38 62.16 -13.48
C LEU A 390 128.41 62.02 -12.36
N ALA A 391 128.35 60.96 -11.56
CA ALA A 391 129.36 60.65 -10.54
C ALA A 391 130.77 60.49 -11.13
N SER A 392 130.90 59.92 -12.33
CA SER A 392 132.20 59.84 -13.03
C SER A 392 132.72 61.21 -13.45
N THR A 393 131.87 62.10 -13.96
CA THR A 393 132.25 63.49 -14.30
C THR A 393 132.49 64.35 -13.05
N GLU A 394 131.77 64.12 -11.95
CA GLU A 394 132.03 64.76 -10.66
C GLU A 394 133.39 64.34 -10.10
N GLY A 395 133.74 63.05 -10.20
CA GLY A 395 135.09 62.55 -9.90
C GLY A 395 136.15 63.24 -10.75
N GLN A 396 135.98 63.30 -12.07
CA GLN A 396 136.91 64.02 -12.97
C GLN A 396 137.03 65.51 -12.64
N VAL A 397 135.95 66.19 -12.24
CA VAL A 397 135.97 67.58 -11.80
C VAL A 397 136.67 67.74 -10.45
N GLN A 398 136.51 66.79 -9.52
CA GLN A 398 137.26 66.75 -8.26
C GLN A 398 138.75 66.53 -8.50
N ASP A 399 139.12 65.59 -9.37
CA ASP A 399 140.51 65.30 -9.76
C ASP A 399 141.16 66.51 -10.46
N LEU A 400 140.44 67.16 -11.39
CA LEU A 400 140.89 68.42 -12.02
C LEU A 400 141.00 69.55 -11.01
N ALA A 401 140.09 69.67 -10.04
CA ALA A 401 140.18 70.65 -8.98
C ALA A 401 141.35 70.37 -8.02
N GLN A 402 141.68 69.11 -7.75
CA GLN A 402 142.87 68.71 -7.02
C GLN A 402 144.15 69.03 -7.81
N LEU A 403 144.21 68.70 -9.11
CA LEU A 403 145.33 69.06 -10.00
C LEU A 403 145.52 70.58 -10.12
N VAL A 404 144.45 71.37 -10.14
CA VAL A 404 144.53 72.85 -10.14
C VAL A 404 144.97 73.39 -8.78
N ARG A 405 144.59 72.76 -7.66
CA ARG A 405 145.12 73.09 -6.34
C ARG A 405 146.61 72.74 -6.23
N GLN A 406 146.97 71.50 -6.51
CA GLN A 406 148.35 71.05 -6.54
C GLN A 406 149.21 71.92 -7.46
N GLY A 407 148.76 72.19 -8.69
CA GLY A 407 149.46 73.09 -9.60
C GLY A 407 149.53 74.54 -9.10
N ARG A 408 148.60 75.00 -8.27
CA ARG A 408 148.67 76.31 -7.60
C ARG A 408 149.64 76.30 -6.43
N ASP A 409 149.66 75.22 -5.66
CA ASP A 409 150.56 75.01 -4.53
C ASP A 409 152.01 74.84 -5.04
N ASP A 410 152.23 74.07 -6.11
CA ASP A 410 153.48 73.96 -6.85
C ASP A 410 153.91 75.33 -7.42
N ASN A 411 153.00 76.13 -7.98
CA ASN A 411 153.31 77.49 -8.43
C ASN A 411 153.61 78.44 -7.27
N GLN A 412 153.02 78.23 -6.09
CA GLN A 412 153.35 78.99 -4.88
C GLN A 412 154.74 78.59 -4.38
N ILE A 413 155.03 77.30 -4.27
CA ILE A 413 156.36 76.77 -3.92
C ILE A 413 157.42 77.24 -4.93
N LEU A 414 157.11 77.28 -6.23
CA LEU A 414 158.02 77.83 -7.26
C LEU A 414 158.22 79.35 -7.14
N ARG A 415 157.23 80.10 -6.66
CA ARG A 415 157.36 81.55 -6.37
C ARG A 415 158.14 81.80 -5.08
N GLU A 416 157.92 80.97 -4.06
CA GLU A 416 158.71 80.96 -2.83
C GLU A 416 160.16 80.60 -3.16
N HIS A 417 160.41 79.55 -3.94
CA HIS A 417 161.74 79.20 -4.46
C HIS A 417 162.33 80.26 -5.41
N LEU A 418 161.54 81.02 -6.17
CA LEU A 418 162.04 82.15 -6.95
C LEU A 418 162.41 83.34 -6.06
N SER A 419 161.59 83.65 -5.06
CA SER A 419 161.88 84.68 -4.06
C SER A 419 163.09 84.30 -3.19
N ASP A 420 163.23 83.02 -2.86
CA ASP A 420 164.40 82.44 -2.21
C ASP A 420 165.59 82.40 -3.16
N ALA A 421 165.42 82.19 -4.48
CA ALA A 421 166.49 82.27 -5.46
C ALA A 421 166.95 83.73 -5.69
N GLU A 422 166.04 84.71 -5.60
CA GLU A 422 166.35 86.14 -5.66
C GLU A 422 167.02 86.61 -4.36
N SER A 423 166.49 86.20 -3.21
CA SER A 423 167.10 86.41 -1.89
C SER A 423 168.46 85.74 -1.81
N THR A 424 168.59 84.48 -2.24
CA THR A 424 169.86 83.78 -2.27
C THR A 424 170.79 84.29 -3.36
N THR A 425 170.36 84.83 -4.50
CA THR A 425 171.29 85.51 -5.42
C THR A 425 171.76 86.86 -4.88
N GLN A 426 170.94 87.58 -4.10
CA GLN A 426 171.41 88.72 -3.31
C GLN A 426 172.42 88.27 -2.25
N ILE A 427 172.11 87.23 -1.45
CA ILE A 427 172.99 86.65 -0.44
C ILE A 427 174.25 86.06 -1.08
N TYR A 428 174.18 85.41 -2.25
CA TYR A 428 175.33 84.86 -2.98
C TYR A 428 176.14 85.95 -3.67
N SER A 429 175.56 87.11 -4.03
CA SER A 429 176.35 88.27 -4.44
C SER A 429 177.11 88.89 -3.26
N ALA A 430 176.56 88.80 -2.04
CA ALA A 430 177.23 89.18 -0.80
C ALA A 430 178.21 88.10 -0.29
N ALA A 431 177.93 86.82 -0.54
CA ALA A 431 178.73 85.67 -0.09
C ALA A 431 179.82 85.28 -1.09
N LEU A 432 179.72 85.60 -2.39
CA LEU A 432 180.87 85.57 -3.31
C LEU A 432 181.99 86.51 -2.85
N LYS A 433 181.67 87.55 -2.06
CA LYS A 433 182.66 88.40 -1.39
C LYS A 433 183.17 87.83 -0.05
N SER A 434 182.55 86.77 0.48
CA SER A 434 182.76 86.30 1.85
C SER A 434 183.06 84.79 1.99
N ALA A 435 183.04 84.01 0.91
CA ALA A 435 183.17 82.55 0.93
C ALA A 435 184.23 82.01 -0.06
N LEU A 436 185.38 82.68 -0.11
CA LEU A 436 186.66 81.97 -0.27
C LEU A 436 186.85 81.07 0.97
N GLY A 437 186.25 79.87 0.96
CA GLY A 437 186.16 79.01 2.15
C GLY A 437 185.39 77.71 1.97
N GLU A 438 185.98 76.77 1.22
CA GLU A 438 185.94 75.30 1.38
C GLU A 438 184.66 74.54 1.82
N ARG A 439 183.98 73.96 0.82
CA ARG A 439 183.66 72.52 0.58
C ARG A 439 183.29 71.49 1.69
N ASN A 440 182.31 70.65 1.29
CA ASN A 440 182.10 69.21 1.57
C ASN A 440 181.63 68.78 3.00
N GLU A 441 180.90 67.68 3.23
CA GLU A 441 180.54 66.50 2.40
C GLU A 441 179.23 65.80 2.88
N ALA A 442 178.76 64.74 2.20
CA ALA A 442 177.49 64.03 2.50
C ALA A 442 177.64 62.51 2.74
N PRO A 443 176.81 61.91 3.63
CA PRO A 443 176.38 60.48 3.57
C PRO A 443 174.88 60.29 3.92
N SER A 444 174.16 59.18 3.67
CA SER A 444 174.29 57.96 2.83
C SER A 444 172.86 57.40 2.57
N ARG A 445 172.68 56.27 1.84
CA ARG A 445 171.40 55.88 1.19
C ARG A 445 170.70 54.58 1.65
N ASP A 446 171.27 53.80 2.57
CA ASP A 446 170.85 52.39 2.82
C ASP A 446 169.68 52.18 3.81
N ARG A 447 169.09 53.24 4.38
CA ARG A 447 168.04 53.10 5.41
C ARG A 447 166.62 52.86 4.87
N ALA A 448 166.32 53.36 3.67
CA ALA A 448 164.96 53.35 3.11
C ALA A 448 164.45 51.94 2.74
N LEU A 449 165.31 51.07 2.21
CA LEU A 449 164.92 49.77 1.66
C LEU A 449 164.39 48.77 2.70
N TYR A 450 164.65 48.99 4.00
CA TYR A 450 164.11 48.15 5.07
C TYR A 450 162.68 48.51 5.48
N GLU A 451 162.27 49.77 5.26
CA GLU A 451 160.94 50.26 5.63
C GLU A 451 159.89 49.78 4.60
N ASP A 452 160.21 49.83 3.30
CA ASP A 452 159.34 49.35 2.22
C ASP A 452 158.95 47.86 2.36
N PHE A 453 159.90 47.00 2.78
CA PHE A 453 159.63 45.57 3.00
C PHE A 453 158.67 45.30 4.17
N ALA A 454 158.59 46.20 5.15
CA ALA A 454 157.66 46.07 6.26
C ALA A 454 156.21 46.40 5.83
N PHE A 455 156.03 47.43 5.00
CA PHE A 455 154.72 47.81 4.45
C PHE A 455 154.12 46.71 3.57
N LEU A 456 154.89 46.18 2.62
CA LEU A 456 154.45 45.11 1.71
C LEU A 456 153.91 43.87 2.45
N ARG A 457 154.50 43.54 3.61
CA ARG A 457 154.05 42.41 4.45
C ARG A 457 152.75 42.72 5.19
N LEU A 458 152.50 43.97 5.56
CA LEU A 458 151.26 44.41 6.20
C LEU A 458 150.09 44.36 5.20
N ASP A 459 150.29 44.88 3.99
CA ASP A 459 149.28 44.92 2.93
C ASP A 459 148.79 43.51 2.55
N ILE A 460 149.69 42.53 2.40
CA ILE A 460 149.33 41.13 2.11
C ILE A 460 148.44 40.52 3.20
N VAL A 461 148.62 40.91 4.46
CA VAL A 461 147.75 40.46 5.57
C VAL A 461 146.40 41.17 5.50
N GLN A 462 146.39 42.48 5.22
CA GLN A 462 145.18 43.29 5.12
C GLN A 462 144.29 42.86 3.94
N GLU A 463 144.88 42.51 2.79
CA GLU A 463 144.17 41.98 1.62
C GLU A 463 143.57 40.59 1.89
N LYS A 464 144.31 39.67 2.51
CA LYS A 464 143.75 38.36 2.92
C LYS A 464 142.55 38.52 3.86
N LEU A 465 142.61 39.48 4.78
CA LEU A 465 141.55 39.76 5.74
C LEU A 465 140.34 40.43 5.06
N SER A 466 140.54 41.28 4.05
CA SER A 466 139.44 41.86 3.26
C SER A 466 138.73 40.81 2.41
N VAL A 467 139.47 39.90 1.75
CA VAL A 467 138.91 38.76 1.01
C VAL A 467 138.12 37.83 1.93
N GLN A 468 138.65 37.51 3.12
CA GLN A 468 137.93 36.67 4.08
C GLN A 468 136.63 37.34 4.58
N ARG A 469 136.64 38.66 4.79
CA ARG A 469 135.43 39.43 5.12
C ARG A 469 134.41 39.38 3.98
N ALA A 470 134.83 39.59 2.73
CA ALA A 470 133.96 39.52 1.56
C ALA A 470 133.29 38.13 1.44
N LEU A 471 134.06 37.05 1.56
CA LEU A 471 133.52 35.68 1.54
C LEU A 471 132.54 35.40 2.70
N SER A 472 132.81 35.94 3.90
CA SER A 472 131.88 35.82 5.03
C SER A 472 130.59 36.62 4.84
N PHE A 473 130.67 37.77 4.17
CA PHE A 473 129.52 38.58 3.82
C PHE A 473 128.67 37.90 2.74
N ASP A 474 129.28 37.44 1.65
CA ASP A 474 128.59 36.74 0.56
C ASP A 474 127.90 35.47 1.05
N THR A 475 128.56 34.64 1.87
CA THR A 475 127.92 33.45 2.45
C THR A 475 126.74 33.79 3.36
N SER A 476 126.82 34.89 4.11
CA SER A 476 125.67 35.40 4.89
C SER A 476 124.52 35.88 3.99
N LEU A 477 124.83 36.58 2.90
CA LEU A 477 123.86 37.09 1.93
C LEU A 477 123.14 35.95 1.20
N TRP A 478 123.89 34.94 0.73
CA TRP A 478 123.33 33.74 0.12
C TRP A 478 122.43 32.97 1.09
N SER A 479 122.85 32.77 2.35
CA SER A 479 122.02 32.07 3.33
C SER A 479 120.70 32.82 3.64
N SER A 480 120.75 34.15 3.72
CA SER A 480 119.57 35.01 3.84
C SER A 480 118.62 34.88 2.64
N LEU A 481 119.17 34.93 1.42
CA LEU A 481 118.40 34.79 0.17
C LEU A 481 117.74 33.40 0.06
N TYR A 482 118.47 32.32 0.37
CA TYR A 482 117.91 30.98 0.38
C TYR A 482 116.83 30.79 1.44
N ARG A 483 116.97 31.42 2.61
CA ARG A 483 115.94 31.43 3.66
C ARG A 483 114.69 32.17 3.21
N GLN A 484 114.80 33.41 2.72
CA GLN A 484 113.66 34.18 2.21
C GLN A 484 112.93 33.43 1.07
N ARG A 485 113.67 32.74 0.19
CA ARG A 485 113.08 31.90 -0.86
C ARG A 485 112.33 30.69 -0.30
N HIS A 486 112.86 30.02 0.72
CA HIS A 486 112.16 28.92 1.40
C HIS A 486 110.92 29.40 2.14
N ASP A 487 111.01 30.49 2.90
CA ASP A 487 109.89 31.05 3.65
C ASP A 487 108.76 31.48 2.70
N SER A 488 109.09 32.06 1.54
CA SER A 488 108.13 32.38 0.47
C SER A 488 107.47 31.13 -0.15
N LEU A 489 108.25 30.09 -0.43
CA LEU A 489 107.73 28.82 -0.95
C LEU A 489 106.84 28.09 0.06
N LEU A 490 107.19 28.11 1.35
CA LEU A 490 106.38 27.54 2.43
C LEU A 490 105.09 28.33 2.66
N LEU A 491 105.13 29.66 2.57
CA LEU A 491 103.92 30.48 2.62
C LEU A 491 102.99 30.15 1.44
N HIS A 492 103.54 30.05 0.23
CA HIS A 492 102.77 29.73 -0.97
C HIS A 492 102.19 28.31 -0.94
N SER A 493 102.95 27.30 -0.50
CA SER A 493 102.44 25.94 -0.35
C SER A 493 101.34 25.86 0.73
N SER A 494 101.49 26.56 1.85
CA SER A 494 100.45 26.63 2.89
C SER A 494 99.17 27.31 2.39
N PHE A 495 99.27 28.29 1.49
CA PHE A 495 98.13 28.94 0.86
C PHE A 495 97.42 27.99 -0.12
N LEU A 496 98.18 27.27 -0.95
CA LEU A 496 97.63 26.27 -1.88
C LEU A 496 96.94 25.12 -1.13
N ILE A 497 97.53 24.61 -0.05
CA ILE A 497 96.91 23.57 0.80
C ILE A 497 95.59 24.07 1.38
N LYS A 498 95.56 25.27 1.97
CA LYS A 498 94.30 25.88 2.47
C LYS A 498 93.25 26.08 1.37
N HIS A 499 93.67 26.37 0.14
CA HIS A 499 92.75 26.49 -1.00
C HIS A 499 92.20 25.13 -1.44
N LEU A 500 93.01 24.07 -1.40
CA LEU A 500 92.56 22.70 -1.63
C LEU A 500 91.58 22.25 -0.55
N ASP A 501 91.91 22.43 0.74
CA ASP A 501 91.01 22.12 1.88
C ASP A 501 89.64 22.82 1.74
N ASN A 502 89.64 24.08 1.30
CA ASN A 502 88.41 24.84 1.10
C ASN A 502 87.62 24.36 -0.14
N ASN A 503 88.30 23.97 -1.22
CA ASN A 503 87.66 23.35 -2.38
C ASN A 503 87.04 21.99 -2.01
N ASP A 504 87.75 21.14 -1.27
CA ASP A 504 87.25 19.85 -0.83
C ASP A 504 86.03 20.00 0.08
N ARG A 505 86.05 20.94 1.03
CA ARG A 505 84.87 21.29 1.84
C ARG A 505 83.68 21.78 0.99
N ASN A 506 83.94 22.54 -0.08
CA ASN A 506 82.89 23.00 -0.98
C ASN A 506 82.33 21.85 -1.84
N LEU A 507 83.17 20.93 -2.31
CA LEU A 507 82.75 19.72 -3.01
C LEU A 507 81.92 18.80 -2.11
N HIS A 508 82.31 18.60 -0.84
CA HIS A 508 81.51 17.84 0.13
C HIS A 508 80.14 18.48 0.35
N LYS A 509 80.05 19.79 0.56
CA LYS A 509 78.76 20.51 0.66
C LYS A 509 77.91 20.36 -0.61
N GLN A 510 78.50 20.42 -1.80
CA GLN A 510 77.77 20.20 -3.05
C GLN A 510 77.30 18.75 -3.20
N ALA A 511 78.09 17.77 -2.76
CA ALA A 511 77.69 16.36 -2.75
C ALA A 511 76.53 16.09 -1.77
N GLU A 512 76.53 16.71 -0.58
CA GLU A 512 75.41 16.68 0.37
C GLU A 512 74.15 17.34 -0.20
N LEU A 513 74.27 18.49 -0.86
CA LEU A 513 73.16 19.15 -1.52
C LEU A 513 72.59 18.33 -2.70
N LEU A 514 73.44 17.68 -3.49
CA LEU A 514 73.00 16.76 -4.55
C LEU A 514 72.32 15.52 -3.98
N SER A 515 72.85 14.92 -2.91
CA SER A 515 72.23 13.77 -2.22
C SER A 515 70.87 14.11 -1.63
N THR A 516 70.73 15.28 -0.98
CA THR A 516 69.45 15.75 -0.45
C THR A 516 68.46 16.15 -1.55
N ALA A 517 68.93 16.67 -2.70
CA ALA A 517 68.08 16.89 -3.88
C ALA A 517 67.63 15.56 -4.50
N GLN A 518 68.51 14.57 -4.61
CA GLN A 518 68.21 13.25 -5.18
C GLN A 518 67.23 12.46 -4.31
N THR A 519 67.37 12.49 -2.98
CA THR A 519 66.38 11.89 -2.07
C THR A 519 65.02 12.59 -2.18
N LYS A 520 64.96 13.92 -2.23
CA LYS A 520 63.71 14.66 -2.51
C LYS A 520 63.10 14.28 -3.87
N ALA A 521 63.90 14.16 -4.93
CA ALA A 521 63.42 13.76 -6.25
C ALA A 521 62.82 12.34 -6.23
N THR A 522 63.46 11.38 -5.56
CA THR A 522 62.90 10.02 -5.43
C THR A 522 61.63 9.96 -4.58
N LEU A 523 61.50 10.81 -3.55
CA LEU A 523 60.26 10.94 -2.77
C LEU A 523 59.12 11.55 -3.59
N LEU A 524 59.39 12.63 -4.35
CA LEU A 524 58.41 13.23 -5.27
C LEU A 524 58.00 12.25 -6.37
N HIS A 525 58.93 11.49 -6.94
CA HIS A 525 58.62 10.47 -7.94
C HIS A 525 57.73 9.36 -7.39
N LYS A 526 57.97 8.89 -6.15
CA LYS A 526 57.07 7.96 -5.46
C LYS A 526 55.68 8.56 -5.24
N SER A 527 55.60 9.82 -4.79
CA SER A 527 54.32 10.53 -4.57
C SER A 527 53.52 10.71 -5.87
N VAL A 528 54.18 11.04 -6.98
CA VAL A 528 53.55 11.10 -8.31
C VAL A 528 53.05 9.72 -8.74
N SER A 529 53.83 8.66 -8.51
CA SER A 529 53.41 7.29 -8.84
C SER A 529 52.22 6.81 -8.00
N THR A 530 52.14 7.15 -6.71
CA THR A 530 50.96 6.83 -5.87
C THR A 530 49.73 7.61 -6.32
N LEU A 531 49.86 8.91 -6.59
CA LEU A 531 48.75 9.74 -7.09
C LEU A 531 48.26 9.29 -8.48
N GLN A 532 49.15 8.79 -9.33
CA GLN A 532 48.78 8.17 -10.62
C GLN A 532 47.98 6.86 -10.41
N ALA A 533 48.41 6.00 -9.48
CA ALA A 533 47.67 4.79 -9.15
C ALA A 533 46.29 5.08 -8.53
N GLU A 534 46.19 6.08 -7.65
CA GLU A 534 44.92 6.56 -7.09
C GLU A 534 44.00 7.15 -8.16
N ARG A 535 44.53 7.95 -9.09
CA ARG A 535 43.76 8.44 -10.23
C ARG A 535 43.21 7.26 -11.06
N ASP A 536 44.02 6.25 -11.35
CA ASP A 536 43.60 5.09 -12.15
C ASP A 536 42.54 4.23 -11.43
N THR A 537 42.58 4.13 -10.08
CA THR A 537 41.52 3.44 -9.33
C THR A 537 40.22 4.25 -9.30
N LEU A 538 40.29 5.57 -9.09
CA LEU A 538 39.13 6.46 -9.16
C LEU A 538 38.51 6.49 -10.57
N GLN A 539 39.33 6.48 -11.62
CA GLN A 539 38.87 6.43 -13.02
C GLN A 539 38.13 5.11 -13.33
N LYS A 540 38.58 3.98 -12.77
CA LYS A 540 37.87 2.68 -12.84
C LYS A 540 36.57 2.67 -12.03
N GLN A 541 36.55 3.29 -10.85
CA GLN A 541 35.32 3.43 -10.05
C GLN A 541 34.29 4.29 -10.79
N LEU A 542 34.71 5.38 -11.42
CA LEU A 542 33.85 6.24 -12.25
C LEU A 542 33.27 5.48 -13.45
N SER A 543 34.08 4.72 -14.19
CA SER A 543 33.57 3.90 -15.31
C SER A 543 32.57 2.84 -14.86
N ASN A 544 32.79 2.22 -13.70
CA ASN A 544 31.87 1.24 -13.13
C ASN A 544 30.55 1.91 -12.68
N SER A 545 30.61 3.09 -12.07
CA SER A 545 29.42 3.87 -11.70
C SER A 545 28.60 4.27 -12.93
N ILE A 546 29.26 4.73 -14.01
CA ILE A 546 28.60 5.04 -15.29
C ILE A 546 27.91 3.80 -15.89
N ALA A 547 28.57 2.63 -15.86
CA ALA A 547 27.97 1.38 -16.32
C ALA A 547 26.74 0.98 -15.49
N ASN A 548 26.82 1.08 -14.16
CA ASN A 548 25.71 0.78 -13.26
C ASN A 548 24.51 1.73 -13.46
N VAL A 549 24.76 3.03 -13.71
CA VAL A 549 23.71 4.01 -14.04
C VAL A 549 23.06 3.69 -15.38
N ALA A 550 23.84 3.32 -16.40
CA ALA A 550 23.30 2.88 -17.69
C ALA A 550 22.43 1.62 -17.56
N GLU A 551 22.84 0.64 -16.75
CA GLU A 551 22.04 -0.56 -16.47
C GLU A 551 20.75 -0.22 -15.71
N ALA A 552 20.82 0.63 -14.68
CA ALA A 552 19.66 1.07 -13.92
C ALA A 552 18.64 1.80 -14.80
N ASN A 553 19.10 2.68 -15.70
CA ASN A 553 18.24 3.36 -16.69
C ASN A 553 17.58 2.35 -17.64
N GLY A 554 18.33 1.35 -18.14
CA GLY A 554 17.78 0.28 -18.97
C GLY A 554 16.66 -0.51 -18.28
N ARG A 555 16.83 -0.83 -16.97
CA ARG A 555 15.79 -1.47 -16.16
C ARG A 555 14.57 -0.56 -15.94
N LEU A 556 14.80 0.75 -15.75
CA LEU A 556 13.74 1.74 -15.58
C LEU A 556 12.88 1.87 -16.85
N ASP A 557 13.49 1.85 -18.03
CA ASP A 557 12.75 1.90 -19.30
C ASP A 557 11.98 0.61 -19.61
N VAL A 558 12.47 -0.56 -19.18
CA VAL A 558 11.69 -1.81 -19.20
C VAL A 558 10.46 -1.69 -18.30
N LEU A 559 10.62 -1.24 -17.05
CA LEU A 559 9.50 -1.07 -16.10
C LEU A 559 8.48 -0.03 -16.56
N LYS A 560 8.91 1.07 -17.20
CA LYS A 560 7.99 2.03 -17.86
C LYS A 560 7.15 1.35 -18.94
N LYS A 561 7.78 0.51 -19.77
CA LYS A 561 7.08 -0.22 -20.83
C LYS A 561 6.08 -1.23 -20.26
N GLU A 562 6.48 -2.01 -19.25
CA GLU A 562 5.58 -2.94 -18.55
C GLU A 562 4.38 -2.23 -17.91
N ARG A 563 4.61 -1.05 -17.32
CA ARG A 563 3.53 -0.20 -16.81
C ARG A 563 2.59 0.28 -17.93
N GLN A 564 3.11 0.72 -19.06
CA GLN A 564 2.31 1.17 -20.21
C GLN A 564 1.51 0.00 -20.83
N ASP A 565 2.11 -1.19 -20.90
CA ASP A 565 1.44 -2.42 -21.34
C ASP A 565 0.35 -2.86 -20.34
N ALA A 566 0.53 -2.63 -19.04
CA ALA A 566 -0.51 -2.87 -18.04
C ALA A 566 -1.65 -1.83 -18.10
N GLU A 567 -1.34 -0.54 -18.25
CA GLU A 567 -2.33 0.53 -18.40
C GLU A 567 -3.19 0.35 -19.67
N THR A 568 -2.59 -0.09 -20.78
CA THR A 568 -3.34 -0.39 -22.01
C THR A 568 -4.23 -1.63 -21.87
N ARG A 569 -3.77 -2.70 -21.20
CA ARG A 569 -4.61 -3.87 -20.86
C ARG A 569 -5.79 -3.47 -19.97
N LEU A 570 -5.57 -2.67 -18.92
CA LEU A 570 -6.64 -2.19 -18.04
C LEU A 570 -7.68 -1.37 -18.81
N LYS A 571 -7.27 -0.49 -19.73
CA LYS A 571 -8.19 0.26 -20.60
C LYS A 571 -9.04 -0.66 -21.50
N VAL A 572 -8.45 -1.73 -22.03
CA VAL A 572 -9.18 -2.73 -22.83
C VAL A 572 -10.19 -3.50 -21.99
N GLU A 573 -9.82 -3.95 -20.78
CA GLU A 573 -10.76 -4.65 -19.88
C GLU A 573 -11.88 -3.72 -19.37
N LEU A 574 -11.58 -2.45 -19.05
CA LEU A 574 -12.61 -1.46 -18.71
C LEU A 574 -13.59 -1.26 -19.87
N GLY A 575 -13.11 -1.12 -21.11
CA GLY A 575 -13.97 -1.01 -22.28
C GLY A 575 -14.88 -2.23 -22.50
N LYS A 576 -14.41 -3.45 -22.19
CA LYS A 576 -15.25 -4.67 -22.20
C LYS A 576 -16.32 -4.64 -21.10
N ILE A 577 -15.96 -4.23 -19.89
CA ILE A 577 -16.89 -4.14 -18.75
C ILE A 577 -17.96 -3.08 -19.01
N GLU A 578 -17.61 -1.94 -19.61
CA GLU A 578 -18.56 -0.92 -20.05
C GLU A 578 -19.51 -1.47 -21.13
N GLN A 579 -19.00 -2.25 -22.10
CA GLN A 579 -19.82 -2.92 -23.11
C GLN A 579 -20.77 -3.99 -22.54
N SER A 580 -20.33 -4.78 -21.55
CA SER A 580 -21.23 -5.74 -20.90
C SER A 580 -22.28 -5.02 -20.05
N LEU A 581 -21.91 -3.91 -19.38
CA LEU A 581 -22.84 -3.10 -18.59
C LEU A 581 -23.90 -2.40 -19.47
N THR A 582 -23.56 -1.96 -20.68
CA THR A 582 -24.57 -1.41 -21.61
C THR A 582 -25.51 -2.50 -22.13
N GLN A 583 -25.00 -3.69 -22.44
CA GLN A 583 -25.81 -4.85 -22.82
C GLN A 583 -26.77 -5.27 -21.69
N GLU A 584 -26.32 -5.33 -20.43
CA GLU A 584 -27.19 -5.59 -19.28
C GLU A 584 -28.24 -4.49 -19.06
N LYS A 585 -27.88 -3.22 -19.24
CA LYS A 585 -28.84 -2.10 -19.17
C LYS A 585 -29.89 -2.19 -20.27
N GLU A 586 -29.54 -2.61 -21.48
CA GLU A 586 -30.50 -2.88 -22.54
C GLU A 586 -31.39 -4.09 -22.26
N ALA A 587 -30.82 -5.20 -21.77
CA ALA A 587 -31.57 -6.38 -21.37
C ALA A 587 -32.59 -6.05 -20.26
N ASN A 588 -32.18 -5.30 -19.24
CA ASN A 588 -33.05 -4.81 -18.17
C ASN A 588 -34.14 -3.85 -18.68
N ARG A 589 -33.85 -2.98 -19.66
CA ARG A 589 -34.87 -2.14 -20.32
C ARG A 589 -35.89 -3.00 -21.08
N ARG A 590 -35.44 -4.03 -21.80
CA ARG A 590 -36.34 -4.97 -22.50
C ARG A 590 -37.21 -5.75 -21.52
N LEU A 591 -36.64 -6.24 -20.43
CA LEU A 591 -37.36 -6.93 -19.34
C LEU A 591 -38.39 -6.02 -18.65
N ALA A 592 -38.03 -4.78 -18.32
CA ALA A 592 -38.97 -3.80 -17.77
C ALA A 592 -40.14 -3.55 -18.74
N GLY A 593 -39.87 -3.41 -20.04
CA GLY A 593 -40.89 -3.29 -21.08
C GLY A 593 -41.73 -4.54 -21.32
N THR A 594 -41.26 -5.75 -20.99
CA THR A 594 -42.12 -6.95 -20.94
C THR A 594 -42.98 -6.99 -19.67
N VAL A 595 -42.45 -6.58 -18.52
CA VAL A 595 -43.21 -6.54 -17.26
C VAL A 595 -44.33 -5.50 -17.32
N GLN A 596 -44.09 -4.31 -17.88
CA GLN A 596 -45.16 -3.31 -18.09
C GLN A 596 -46.27 -3.81 -19.01
N ARG A 597 -45.92 -4.49 -20.11
CA ARG A 597 -46.94 -5.11 -21.00
C ARG A 597 -47.70 -6.23 -20.32
N GLY A 598 -47.04 -7.02 -19.47
CA GLY A 598 -47.70 -8.02 -18.61
C GLY A 598 -48.71 -7.39 -17.66
N LYS A 599 -48.33 -6.31 -16.97
CA LYS A 599 -49.24 -5.56 -16.08
C LYS A 599 -50.47 -5.03 -16.80
N HIS A 600 -50.30 -4.38 -17.96
CA HIS A 600 -51.45 -3.89 -18.73
C HIS A 600 -52.36 -5.01 -19.25
N ALA A 601 -51.81 -6.21 -19.52
CA ALA A 601 -52.62 -7.38 -19.84
C ALA A 601 -53.37 -7.93 -18.60
N GLU A 602 -52.75 -7.95 -17.42
CA GLU A 602 -53.43 -8.29 -16.16
C GLU A 602 -54.51 -7.27 -15.78
N GLU A 603 -54.25 -5.98 -15.93
CA GLU A 603 -55.21 -4.89 -15.71
C GLU A 603 -56.43 -5.01 -16.65
N ALA A 604 -56.20 -5.31 -17.93
CA ALA A 604 -57.28 -5.55 -18.90
C ALA A 604 -58.13 -6.78 -18.52
N LEU A 605 -57.49 -7.90 -18.18
CA LEU A 605 -58.20 -9.11 -17.73
C LEU A 605 -58.95 -8.90 -16.41
N GLN A 606 -58.43 -8.07 -15.50
CA GLN A 606 -59.15 -7.67 -14.28
C GLN A 606 -60.41 -6.86 -14.62
N SER A 607 -60.33 -5.90 -15.54
CA SER A 607 -61.52 -5.14 -15.98
C SER A 607 -62.56 -6.02 -16.67
N GLU A 608 -62.14 -7.03 -17.46
CA GLU A 608 -63.04 -8.01 -18.08
C GLU A 608 -63.71 -8.91 -17.01
N ILE A 609 -62.98 -9.32 -15.97
CA ILE A 609 -63.55 -10.07 -14.84
C ILE A 609 -64.55 -9.20 -14.06
N GLU A 610 -64.27 -7.92 -13.84
CA GLU A 610 -65.19 -6.99 -13.17
C GLU A 610 -66.47 -6.77 -14.00
N GLU A 611 -66.36 -6.60 -15.31
CA GLU A 611 -67.50 -6.49 -16.25
C GLU A 611 -68.35 -7.78 -16.30
N LEU A 612 -67.70 -8.95 -16.36
CA LEU A 612 -68.38 -10.25 -16.31
C LEU A 612 -69.05 -10.50 -14.94
N THR A 613 -68.47 -10.01 -13.85
CA THR A 613 -69.08 -10.10 -12.51
C THR A 613 -70.29 -9.17 -12.39
N ALA A 614 -70.20 -7.95 -12.94
CA ALA A 614 -71.32 -7.00 -12.96
C ALA A 614 -72.50 -7.55 -13.78
N THR A 615 -72.26 -8.03 -15.00
CA THR A 615 -73.29 -8.63 -15.87
C THR A 615 -73.90 -9.90 -15.27
N LEU A 616 -73.12 -10.70 -14.53
CA LEU A 616 -73.65 -11.85 -13.78
C LEU A 616 -74.59 -11.42 -12.65
N SER A 617 -74.24 -10.36 -11.89
CA SER A 617 -75.14 -9.82 -10.85
C SER A 617 -76.42 -9.20 -11.43
N GLU A 618 -76.36 -8.64 -12.64
CA GLU A 618 -77.56 -8.18 -13.36
C GLU A 618 -78.43 -9.38 -13.77
N ALA A 619 -77.82 -10.45 -14.28
CA ALA A 619 -78.52 -11.70 -14.64
C ALA A 619 -79.21 -12.37 -13.43
N GLU A 620 -78.56 -12.36 -12.25
CA GLU A 620 -79.18 -12.81 -10.99
C GLU A 620 -80.44 -11.98 -10.65
N SER A 621 -80.41 -10.66 -10.86
CA SER A 621 -81.58 -9.81 -10.64
C SER A 621 -82.77 -10.12 -11.58
N TYR A 622 -82.49 -10.48 -12.84
CA TYR A 622 -83.54 -10.95 -13.76
C TYR A 622 -84.07 -12.34 -13.37
N GLN A 623 -83.22 -13.22 -12.84
CA GLN A 623 -83.65 -14.52 -12.31
C GLN A 623 -84.59 -14.34 -11.12
N ASP A 624 -84.26 -13.44 -10.18
CA ASP A 624 -85.12 -13.13 -9.03
C ASP A 624 -86.45 -12.49 -9.46
N ALA A 625 -86.43 -11.56 -10.42
CA ALA A 625 -87.65 -10.99 -11.00
C ALA A 625 -88.54 -12.05 -11.68
N TYR A 626 -87.93 -13.02 -12.38
CA TYR A 626 -88.64 -14.13 -13.00
C TYR A 626 -89.23 -15.10 -11.96
N ASN A 627 -88.48 -15.43 -10.91
CA ASN A 627 -88.95 -16.25 -9.79
C ASN A 627 -90.15 -15.58 -9.11
N HIS A 628 -90.09 -14.28 -8.86
CA HIS A 628 -91.18 -13.51 -8.27
C HIS A 628 -92.44 -13.53 -9.16
N LEU A 629 -92.28 -13.39 -10.47
CA LEU A 629 -93.39 -13.50 -11.42
C LEU A 629 -94.00 -14.92 -11.45
N LEU A 630 -93.19 -15.97 -11.30
CA LEU A 630 -93.69 -17.34 -11.13
C LEU A 630 -94.46 -17.52 -9.80
N GLU A 631 -94.03 -16.90 -8.71
CA GLU A 631 -94.78 -16.88 -7.45
C GLU A 631 -96.13 -16.18 -7.59
N GLU A 632 -96.18 -15.02 -8.26
CA GLU A 632 -97.43 -14.31 -8.55
C GLU A 632 -98.38 -15.15 -9.42
N VAL A 633 -97.88 -15.77 -10.49
CA VAL A 633 -98.66 -16.67 -11.35
C VAL A 633 -99.15 -17.89 -10.55
N GLY A 634 -98.31 -18.46 -9.68
CA GLY A 634 -98.70 -19.54 -8.76
C GLY A 634 -99.82 -19.14 -7.80
N ALA A 635 -99.74 -17.94 -7.22
CA ALA A 635 -100.78 -17.39 -6.36
C ALA A 635 -102.10 -17.13 -7.13
N LEU A 636 -102.02 -16.66 -8.38
CA LEU A 636 -103.19 -16.51 -9.25
C LEU A 636 -103.85 -17.86 -9.60
N ILE A 637 -103.06 -18.90 -9.87
CA ILE A 637 -103.56 -20.25 -10.12
C ILE A 637 -104.29 -20.80 -8.89
N GLN A 638 -103.72 -20.65 -7.69
CA GLN A 638 -104.37 -21.05 -6.43
C GLN A 638 -105.69 -20.29 -6.20
N ARG A 639 -105.69 -18.98 -6.48
CA ARG A 639 -106.88 -18.13 -6.33
C ARG A 639 -107.99 -18.50 -7.32
N ASN A 640 -107.63 -18.89 -8.54
CA ASN A 640 -108.58 -19.39 -9.53
C ASN A 640 -109.13 -20.77 -9.16
N ALA A 641 -108.28 -21.68 -8.66
CA ALA A 641 -108.72 -23.00 -8.17
C ALA A 641 -109.75 -22.88 -7.02
N LEU A 642 -109.54 -21.97 -6.08
CA LEU A 642 -110.52 -21.68 -5.01
C LEU A 642 -111.84 -21.12 -5.57
N ALA A 643 -111.79 -20.30 -6.63
CA ALA A 643 -113.00 -19.81 -7.30
C ALA A 643 -113.74 -20.94 -8.06
N GLU A 644 -113.00 -21.87 -8.67
CA GLU A 644 -113.56 -23.08 -9.30
C GLU A 644 -114.20 -24.02 -8.28
N GLU A 645 -113.59 -24.24 -7.11
CA GLU A 645 -114.18 -25.02 -6.03
C GLU A 645 -115.48 -24.40 -5.50
N GLU A 646 -115.50 -23.07 -5.27
CA GLU A 646 -116.69 -22.39 -4.76
C GLU A 646 -117.81 -22.33 -5.80
N THR A 647 -117.49 -22.14 -7.10
CA THR A 647 -118.51 -22.24 -8.17
C THR A 647 -119.06 -23.66 -8.32
N GLN A 648 -118.24 -24.70 -8.17
CA GLN A 648 -118.73 -26.09 -8.10
C GLN A 648 -119.62 -26.33 -6.87
N ARG A 649 -119.28 -25.76 -5.71
CA ARG A 649 -120.06 -25.86 -4.48
C ARG A 649 -121.42 -25.17 -4.61
N LEU A 650 -121.45 -23.95 -5.14
CA LEU A 650 -122.68 -23.21 -5.44
C LEU A 650 -123.53 -23.95 -6.48
N SER A 651 -122.91 -24.57 -7.49
CA SER A 651 -123.61 -25.41 -8.47
C SER A 651 -124.30 -26.62 -7.82
N ARG A 652 -123.64 -27.32 -6.89
CA ARG A 652 -124.23 -28.43 -6.12
C ARG A 652 -125.40 -27.96 -5.25
N PHE A 653 -125.26 -26.87 -4.51
CA PHE A 653 -126.36 -26.29 -3.72
C PHE A 653 -127.55 -25.86 -4.59
N ASN A 654 -127.29 -25.23 -5.74
CA ASN A 654 -128.36 -24.86 -6.67
C ASN A 654 -129.10 -26.10 -7.21
N ALA A 655 -128.37 -27.18 -7.54
CA ALA A 655 -128.99 -28.44 -7.94
C ALA A 655 -129.84 -29.06 -6.82
N GLU A 656 -129.39 -29.01 -5.56
CA GLU A 656 -130.13 -29.49 -4.39
C GLU A 656 -131.44 -28.68 -4.18
N ILE A 657 -131.37 -27.34 -4.19
CA ILE A 657 -132.53 -26.43 -4.05
C ILE A 657 -133.54 -26.59 -5.21
N LEU A 658 -133.07 -26.93 -6.41
CA LEU A 658 -133.91 -27.21 -7.57
C LEU A 658 -134.57 -28.60 -7.50
N GLY A 659 -133.93 -29.59 -6.88
CA GLY A 659 -134.45 -30.96 -6.75
C GLY A 659 -135.63 -31.13 -5.77
N HIS A 660 -135.86 -30.18 -4.86
CA HIS A 660 -136.97 -30.24 -3.91
C HIS A 660 -138.31 -29.85 -4.54
N ASN A 661 -139.09 -30.85 -4.98
CA ASN A 661 -140.46 -30.66 -5.48
C ASN A 661 -141.50 -30.24 -4.42
N ASN A 662 -141.15 -30.23 -3.12
CA ASN A 662 -142.04 -29.76 -2.06
C ASN A 662 -141.83 -28.25 -1.80
N PRO A 663 -142.81 -27.37 -2.08
CA PRO A 663 -142.65 -25.93 -1.92
C PRO A 663 -142.37 -25.51 -0.46
N ALA A 664 -142.90 -26.24 0.53
CA ALA A 664 -142.63 -25.96 1.94
C ALA A 664 -141.16 -26.22 2.31
N GLN A 665 -140.52 -27.24 1.72
CA GLN A 665 -139.10 -27.50 1.91
C GLN A 665 -138.25 -26.39 1.28
N ARG A 666 -138.59 -25.92 0.07
CA ARG A 666 -137.87 -24.83 -0.60
C ARG A 666 -137.90 -23.53 0.20
N VAL A 667 -139.02 -23.20 0.86
CA VAL A 667 -139.11 -22.05 1.78
C VAL A 667 -138.18 -22.23 2.99
N VAL A 668 -138.17 -23.42 3.62
CA VAL A 668 -137.27 -23.71 4.74
C VAL A 668 -135.79 -23.63 4.33
N TYR A 669 -135.42 -24.12 3.15
CA TYR A 669 -134.06 -23.96 2.62
C TYR A 669 -133.72 -22.49 2.32
N LEU A 670 -134.62 -21.70 1.74
CA LEU A 670 -134.39 -20.28 1.52
C LEU A 670 -134.23 -19.49 2.83
N ASP A 671 -135.01 -19.80 3.86
CA ASP A 671 -134.88 -19.17 5.19
C ASP A 671 -133.69 -19.70 6.00
N ARG A 672 -133.17 -20.88 5.67
CA ARG A 672 -131.87 -21.37 6.15
C ARG A 672 -130.73 -20.64 5.46
N ILE A 673 -130.75 -20.53 4.13
CA ILE A 673 -129.77 -19.79 3.32
C ILE A 673 -129.75 -18.31 3.73
N ARG A 674 -130.90 -17.68 4.00
CA ARG A 674 -130.95 -16.30 4.52
C ARG A 674 -130.26 -16.14 5.87
N ARG A 675 -130.38 -17.14 6.76
CA ARG A 675 -129.69 -17.14 8.06
C ARG A 675 -128.19 -17.39 7.89
N GLU A 676 -127.79 -18.42 7.14
CA GLU A 676 -126.38 -18.71 6.84
C GLU A 676 -125.70 -17.55 6.08
N LEU A 677 -126.43 -16.83 5.20
CA LEU A 677 -125.94 -15.61 4.52
C LEU A 677 -125.86 -14.41 5.46
N HIS A 678 -126.76 -14.29 6.45
CA HIS A 678 -126.65 -13.26 7.48
C HIS A 678 -125.50 -13.52 8.46
N GLU A 679 -125.33 -14.78 8.88
CA GLU A 679 -124.24 -15.24 9.74
C GLU A 679 -122.88 -15.08 9.05
N THR A 680 -122.74 -15.50 7.78
CA THR A 680 -121.49 -15.28 7.02
C THR A 680 -121.21 -13.79 6.77
N LYS A 681 -122.24 -12.97 6.51
CA LYS A 681 -122.07 -11.49 6.45
C LYS A 681 -121.59 -10.91 7.78
N GLN A 682 -122.09 -11.42 8.91
CA GLN A 682 -121.62 -11.02 10.23
C GLN A 682 -120.17 -11.48 10.47
N GLN A 683 -119.84 -12.72 10.13
CA GLN A 683 -118.47 -13.25 10.23
C GLN A 683 -117.48 -12.48 9.35
N LEU A 684 -117.86 -12.10 8.11
CA LEU A 684 -117.05 -11.26 7.24
C LEU A 684 -116.76 -9.88 7.86
N LEU A 685 -117.78 -9.24 8.45
CA LEU A 685 -117.60 -7.96 9.15
C LEU A 685 -116.71 -8.10 10.40
N THR A 686 -116.76 -9.24 11.09
CA THR A 686 -115.86 -9.53 12.23
C THR A 686 -114.44 -9.76 11.74
N MET A 687 -114.22 -10.66 10.77
CA MET A 687 -112.89 -10.93 10.20
C MET A 687 -112.27 -9.70 9.53
N GLN A 688 -113.07 -8.82 8.93
CA GLN A 688 -112.58 -7.55 8.39
C GLN A 688 -112.09 -6.62 9.52
N ARG A 689 -112.84 -6.50 10.62
CA ARG A 689 -112.37 -5.77 11.81
C ARG A 689 -111.10 -6.38 12.40
N ASP A 690 -111.03 -7.70 12.52
CA ASP A 690 -109.87 -8.40 13.05
C ASP A 690 -108.64 -8.22 12.13
N ARG A 691 -108.84 -8.23 10.81
CA ARG A 691 -107.79 -7.94 9.82
C ARG A 691 -107.31 -6.51 9.94
N ASP A 692 -108.21 -5.55 9.99
CA ASP A 692 -107.86 -4.12 10.04
C ASP A 692 -107.14 -3.81 11.37
N ALA A 693 -107.61 -4.35 12.50
CA ALA A 693 -106.90 -4.27 13.79
C ALA A 693 -105.51 -4.98 13.77
N ALA A 694 -105.37 -6.08 13.04
CA ALA A 694 -104.08 -6.76 12.86
C ALA A 694 -103.12 -5.98 11.93
N VAL A 695 -103.64 -5.16 11.01
CA VAL A 695 -102.86 -4.20 10.21
C VAL A 695 -102.39 -3.05 11.10
N ASP A 696 -103.28 -2.45 11.90
CA ASP A 696 -102.94 -1.39 12.86
C ASP A 696 -101.80 -1.84 13.80
N VAL A 697 -101.91 -3.04 14.39
CA VAL A 697 -100.85 -3.63 15.24
C VAL A 697 -99.56 -3.91 14.45
N ASN A 698 -99.64 -4.21 13.15
CA ASN A 698 -98.45 -4.36 12.30
C ASN A 698 -97.77 -3.01 12.03
N GLU A 699 -98.54 -1.94 11.84
CA GLU A 699 -98.02 -0.58 11.68
C GLU A 699 -97.40 -0.07 12.98
N ASP A 700 -98.03 -0.30 14.14
CA ASP A 700 -97.46 -0.03 15.45
C ASP A 700 -96.13 -0.78 15.64
N LEU A 701 -96.08 -2.09 15.38
CA LEU A 701 -94.84 -2.88 15.47
C LEU A 701 -93.77 -2.45 14.47
N ARG A 702 -94.15 -1.99 13.26
CA ARG A 702 -93.21 -1.42 12.27
C ARG A 702 -92.66 -0.08 12.74
N HIS A 703 -93.49 0.75 13.37
CA HIS A 703 -93.08 2.03 13.94
C HIS A 703 -92.19 1.84 15.18
N GLU A 704 -92.48 0.83 16.02
CA GLU A 704 -91.64 0.43 17.14
C GLU A 704 -90.30 -0.14 16.66
N LEU A 705 -90.31 -1.02 15.65
CA LEU A 705 -89.10 -1.51 14.99
C LEU A 705 -88.30 -0.37 14.34
N GLN A 706 -88.94 0.64 13.75
CA GLN A 706 -88.25 1.84 13.25
C GLN A 706 -87.62 2.65 14.39
N LEU A 707 -88.30 2.83 15.53
CA LEU A 707 -87.71 3.46 16.73
C LEU A 707 -86.47 2.68 17.21
N TYR A 708 -86.53 1.35 17.26
CA TYR A 708 -85.36 0.52 17.56
C TYR A 708 -84.27 0.54 16.47
N LYS A 709 -84.63 0.80 15.21
CA LYS A 709 -83.68 0.95 14.09
C LYS A 709 -82.95 2.28 14.13
N VAL A 710 -83.62 3.37 14.53
CA VAL A 710 -83.01 4.70 14.78
C VAL A 710 -82.14 4.68 16.04
N GLY A 711 -82.44 3.81 17.02
CA GLY A 711 -81.61 3.60 18.21
C GLY A 711 -80.31 2.80 18.00
N ARG A 712 -80.10 2.15 16.84
CA ARG A 712 -78.84 1.45 16.55
C ARG A 712 -77.78 2.40 15.97
N LEU A 713 -77.11 3.10 16.89
CA LEU A 713 -75.79 3.70 16.67
C LEU A 713 -74.85 2.72 15.94
N PRO A 714 -74.28 3.08 14.77
CA PRO A 714 -73.29 2.26 14.08
C PRO A 714 -71.93 2.42 14.79
N LEU A 715 -71.74 1.69 15.89
CA LEU A 715 -70.44 1.60 16.55
C LEU A 715 -69.57 0.53 15.87
N GLY A 716 -68.72 0.99 14.97
CA GLY A 716 -67.39 0.42 14.76
C GLY A 716 -67.31 -0.86 13.93
N ASP A 717 -67.31 -0.70 12.61
CA ASP A 717 -66.30 -1.35 11.76
C ASP A 717 -65.97 -0.40 10.60
N GLN A 718 -65.04 0.52 10.86
CA GLN A 718 -64.44 1.33 9.79
C GLN A 718 -63.35 0.51 9.12
N ASN A 719 -63.55 0.15 7.86
CA ASN A 719 -62.44 -0.25 7.01
C ASN A 719 -62.67 0.11 5.54
N VAL A 720 -61.60 0.62 4.91
CA VAL A 720 -61.33 0.74 3.47
C VAL A 720 -61.98 1.90 2.67
N ASN A 721 -61.08 2.79 2.21
CA ASN A 721 -61.02 3.59 0.96
C ASN A 721 -62.28 4.22 0.32
N ALA A 722 -62.20 5.54 0.01
CA ALA A 722 -61.88 6.02 -1.35
C ALA A 722 -61.92 7.57 -1.43
N ALA A 723 -60.95 8.18 -2.13
CA ALA A 723 -61.02 9.59 -2.56
C ALA A 723 -60.15 9.83 -3.81
N SER A 724 -60.78 9.71 -4.98
CA SER A 724 -60.36 10.29 -6.27
C SER A 724 -61.62 10.86 -6.95
N VAL A 725 -61.48 11.53 -8.11
CA VAL A 725 -62.50 12.31 -8.89
C VAL A 725 -62.53 13.82 -8.54
N ASN A 726 -62.56 14.79 -9.47
CA ASN A 726 -62.09 14.86 -10.89
C ASN A 726 -62.18 16.32 -11.46
N VAL A 727 -61.52 16.59 -12.59
CA VAL A 727 -61.89 17.54 -13.69
C VAL A 727 -62.01 19.08 -13.48
N GLY A 728 -61.52 19.85 -14.48
CA GLY A 728 -61.95 21.23 -14.83
C GLY A 728 -60.80 22.22 -15.10
N HIS A 729 -60.20 22.38 -16.30
CA HIS A 729 -60.67 22.93 -17.60
C HIS A 729 -60.90 24.46 -17.65
N GLY A 730 -60.21 25.15 -18.58
CA GLY A 730 -60.29 26.61 -18.83
C GLY A 730 -59.41 27.46 -17.88
N GLY A 731 -58.83 28.60 -18.27
CA GLY A 731 -58.86 29.31 -19.56
C GLY A 731 -58.72 30.82 -19.34
N GLU A 732 -57.94 31.50 -20.18
CA GLU A 732 -57.93 32.96 -20.43
C GLU A 732 -57.52 33.94 -19.29
N ASP A 733 -56.35 34.56 -19.52
CA ASP A 733 -56.08 36.00 -19.46
C ASP A 733 -56.19 36.85 -18.16
N ILE A 734 -55.61 38.04 -18.31
CA ILE A 734 -55.82 39.30 -17.55
C ILE A 734 -54.91 39.55 -16.32
N LEU A 735 -53.73 40.08 -16.68
CA LEU A 735 -53.09 41.31 -16.15
C LEU A 735 -52.40 41.37 -14.77
N GLN A 736 -51.21 41.97 -14.82
CA GLN A 736 -50.63 42.95 -13.87
C GLN A 736 -50.32 42.49 -12.43
N TYR A 737 -49.03 42.31 -12.12
CA TYR A 737 -48.16 43.41 -11.66
C TYR A 737 -46.66 43.02 -11.65
N LEU A 738 -45.81 43.86 -12.26
CA LEU A 738 -44.35 43.95 -12.05
C LEU A 738 -44.07 44.77 -10.77
N PRO A 739 -42.90 44.68 -10.08
CA PRO A 739 -41.54 44.98 -10.58
C PRO A 739 -40.59 43.77 -10.54
N GLU A 740 -39.61 43.58 -11.43
CA GLU A 740 -38.45 44.46 -11.76
C GLU A 740 -37.49 44.70 -10.58
N ASP A 741 -36.49 43.83 -10.43
CA ASP A 741 -35.04 44.15 -10.46
C ASP A 741 -34.21 43.09 -9.72
N GLY A 742 -33.22 42.49 -10.41
CA GLY A 742 -32.44 41.39 -9.84
C GLY A 742 -31.46 40.74 -10.83
N GLN A 743 -30.67 41.54 -11.53
CA GLN A 743 -29.65 41.05 -12.45
C GLN A 743 -28.65 40.12 -11.75
N TYR A 744 -28.53 38.87 -12.21
CA TYR A 744 -27.28 38.11 -12.08
C TYR A 744 -26.77 37.72 -13.46
N ARG A 745 -25.54 38.16 -13.74
CA ARG A 745 -24.85 38.06 -15.02
C ARG A 745 -24.25 36.68 -15.26
N ASP A 746 -24.14 36.33 -16.54
CA ASP A 746 -23.14 35.40 -17.04
C ASP A 746 -21.71 35.79 -16.61
N GLY A 747 -20.87 34.79 -16.39
CA GLY A 747 -19.47 34.97 -16.02
C GLY A 747 -18.66 33.72 -16.26
N ASP A 748 -18.15 33.57 -17.49
CA ASP A 748 -17.10 32.61 -17.83
C ASP A 748 -15.90 32.76 -16.87
N LEU A 749 -15.48 31.65 -16.27
CA LEU A 749 -14.17 31.54 -15.61
C LEU A 749 -13.52 30.19 -15.96
N THR A 750 -12.78 30.20 -17.07
CA THR A 750 -11.71 29.24 -17.34
C THR A 750 -10.43 29.64 -16.60
N LEU A 751 -9.94 28.74 -15.76
CA LEU A 751 -8.57 28.66 -15.21
C LEU A 751 -8.39 27.14 -14.95
N GLU A 752 -7.50 26.37 -15.58
CA GLU A 752 -6.11 26.62 -16.01
C GLU A 752 -5.26 27.28 -14.91
N ASP A 753 -4.12 26.67 -14.62
CA ASP A 753 -3.12 27.05 -13.61
C ASP A 753 -3.51 26.93 -12.11
N ILE A 754 -3.39 25.70 -11.60
CA ILE A 754 -2.79 25.47 -10.26
C ILE A 754 -1.57 24.56 -10.46
N SER A 755 -0.43 24.99 -9.89
CA SER A 755 0.90 24.38 -9.99
C SER A 755 1.08 23.07 -9.21
#